data_AF-A0A498NBJ5-F1
#
_entry.id   AF-A0A498NBJ5-F1
#
_cell.length_a   1.000
_cell.length_b   1.000
_cell.length_c   1.000
_cell.angle_alpha   90.00
_cell.angle_beta   90.00
_cell.angle_gamma   90.00
#
_symmetry.space_group_name_H-M   'P 1'
#
loop_
_entity.id
_entity.type
_entity.pdbx_description
1 polymer ?
#
loop_
_entity_poly.entity_id
_entity_poly.type
_entity_poly.pdbx_seq_one_letter_code
_entity_poly.pdbx_strand_id
1 'polypeptide(L)'
;MKRLNGVGQPVFTSKFRILRDGDGKDSSGKSPVRESTDASNVPRDEDGDLDVVRRPRYTTCNRNAVCPIILSQSAATLTDEEEDSEEEDGAPDIIKIEHTMATPLEDVGKQIWRGAFLLADFILAQASMFKDATVLELGAGTGMTSIVMAMVAKTVYCTDVGDDLLSMCQRNVCLNKQHFEPQGSEIRVRQLDWMADDFCTDADLEFCWTDAEVADLHDNTTFVIAADVCYDDNLTDALFRTLYRLANNMRHPSITYISIEKRLNFTLRHMDVSCEAYDHFRHCLDQLQQMTDGKMNFTVEPVKSSFPQFFQYERVEQLRSSPSVSSAKNLTDFTSCTAKGTKELLRQLGEIQNVGAIHFFCNYEESRGNYLVDVDGNRMLDVYTQISSIPIGYNHPALMKVMTNPNNVSAFVNRPALGILPPENFPDKLVESLLSIAPNGMTRVQTMACGSCSNENAFKTMFIWYRNKERGYATPSEQEVGTCMINQSPGCPDLSILSFMGAFHGRTLGCLATTHSKVIHKLDIPAFDWPIAPFPKLQYPLEEFVRENAQEEARCLEEVEDLIVKWRQKGKPVAGIVIEPIQAEGGDNHASPDFFIKLRNIARKHGCAFHVDEVQTGGGTTGKFWAHEHWGQDDPADVVSFSKKMLTGGYYHRDELQPDKPYRIFNTWMGDPSKNLFLSEVLNVIRRENLLEEVTRSGKALLQGLYALQTQYPHILSRARGQGTFCAIDACSDATRDSIMIKARNKGLFMGSCGEKTIRFRPALVFKEYHVHQLLNILNDVLAEHK
;
A
#
# COMPACT_ATOMS: atom_id res chain seq x y z
N MET A 1 37.00 28.29 37.73
CA MET A 1 36.34 28.73 36.48
C MET A 1 35.68 27.49 35.88
N LYS A 2 34.35 27.46 35.65
CA LYS A 2 33.70 26.28 35.04
C LYS A 2 34.23 26.09 33.62
N ARG A 3 34.69 24.88 33.26
CA ARG A 3 35.10 24.57 31.88
C ARG A 3 33.87 24.72 30.98
N LEU A 4 33.99 25.59 29.99
CA LEU A 4 32.95 25.81 28.98
C LEU A 4 33.33 25.05 27.71
N ASN A 5 32.34 24.52 26.99
CA ASN A 5 32.56 23.97 25.65
C ASN A 5 32.75 25.10 24.61
N GLY A 6 32.96 24.74 23.34
CA GLY A 6 33.20 25.70 22.24
C GLY A 6 32.08 26.74 22.02
N VAL A 7 30.89 26.54 22.60
CA VAL A 7 29.72 27.43 22.53
C VAL A 7 29.38 28.09 23.89
N GLY A 8 30.25 27.99 24.89
CA GLY A 8 30.10 28.70 26.16
C GLY A 8 29.22 28.02 27.21
N GLN A 9 28.91 26.73 27.08
CA GLN A 9 28.07 25.99 28.04
C GLN A 9 28.90 25.23 29.09
N PRO A 10 28.42 25.11 30.34
CA PRO A 10 29.11 24.35 31.38
C PRO A 10 29.19 22.85 31.04
N VAL A 11 30.40 22.31 31.13
CA VAL A 11 30.66 20.87 31.00
C VAL A 11 30.75 20.25 32.39
N PHE A 12 30.11 19.09 32.58
CA PHE A 12 30.03 18.36 33.84
C PHE A 12 30.67 16.98 33.67
N THR A 13 31.34 16.49 34.71
CA THR A 13 31.75 15.08 34.80
C THR A 13 30.88 14.39 35.83
N SER A 14 30.10 13.40 35.41
CA SER A 14 29.21 12.63 36.28
C SER A 14 29.76 11.21 36.46
N LYS A 15 29.58 10.66 37.67
CA LYS A 15 29.89 9.27 38.02
C LYS A 15 28.62 8.42 37.99
N PHE A 16 28.63 7.31 37.25
CA PHE A 16 27.53 6.36 37.13
C PHE A 16 27.96 5.00 37.67
N ARG A 17 27.27 4.51 38.72
CA ARG A 17 27.57 3.21 39.33
C ARG A 17 26.78 2.10 38.62
N ILE A 18 27.46 1.01 38.29
CA ILE A 18 26.90 -0.28 37.84
C ILE A 18 26.47 -1.06 39.09
N LEU A 19 25.18 -1.36 39.21
CA LEU A 19 24.59 -2.09 40.32
C LEU A 19 24.75 -3.61 40.13
N ARG A 20 25.06 -4.36 41.20
CA ARG A 20 25.16 -5.83 41.16
C ARG A 20 23.98 -6.48 41.90
N ASP A 21 23.68 -7.74 41.59
CA ASP A 21 22.58 -8.50 42.23
C ASP A 21 22.78 -8.56 43.76
N GLY A 22 21.98 -7.79 44.49
CA GLY A 22 22.05 -7.65 45.95
C GLY A 22 21.88 -6.23 46.47
N ASP A 23 22.14 -5.21 45.64
CA ASP A 23 22.18 -3.80 46.06
C ASP A 23 20.79 -3.13 46.26
N GLY A 24 19.69 -3.87 46.03
CA GLY A 24 18.31 -3.36 46.08
C GLY A 24 17.54 -3.58 47.38
N LYS A 25 18.15 -4.10 48.45
CA LYS A 25 17.47 -4.25 49.75
C LYS A 25 17.80 -3.08 50.67
N ASP A 26 17.05 -1.99 50.51
CA ASP A 26 16.88 -1.04 51.60
C ASP A 26 15.40 -0.90 52.03
N SER A 27 15.18 -1.47 53.22
CA SER A 27 14.18 -1.20 54.26
C SER A 27 12.99 -0.24 54.00
N SER A 28 11.87 -0.77 53.51
CA SER A 28 10.55 -0.51 54.15
C SER A 28 9.51 -1.53 53.68
N GLY A 29 9.16 -2.47 54.55
CA GLY A 29 8.17 -3.50 54.26
C GLY A 29 6.75 -2.95 54.22
N LYS A 30 6.02 -3.27 53.14
CA LYS A 30 4.58 -3.55 53.13
C LYS A 30 4.20 -4.17 51.77
N SER A 31 3.79 -5.43 51.80
CA SER A 31 3.31 -6.19 50.64
C SER A 31 1.97 -5.64 50.11
N PRO A 32 1.71 -5.63 48.79
CA PRO A 32 0.40 -5.24 48.29
C PRO A 32 -0.57 -6.44 48.28
N VAL A 33 -1.79 -6.18 48.76
CA VAL A 33 -2.95 -7.05 48.72
C VAL A 33 -3.52 -7.08 47.29
N ARG A 34 -3.90 -8.27 46.81
CA ARG A 34 -4.69 -8.46 45.58
C ARG A 34 -6.14 -8.06 45.83
N GLU A 35 -6.71 -7.20 45.01
CA GLU A 35 -8.17 -7.04 44.91
C GLU A 35 -8.67 -7.33 43.49
N SER A 36 -9.72 -8.14 43.48
CA SER A 36 -10.51 -8.62 42.36
C SER A 36 -11.51 -7.57 41.87
N THR A 37 -11.76 -7.59 40.57
CA THR A 37 -12.85 -6.90 39.87
C THR A 37 -14.22 -7.30 40.39
N ASP A 38 -15.08 -6.33 40.66
CA ASP A 38 -16.52 -6.49 40.41
C ASP A 38 -17.16 -5.16 39.99
N ALA A 39 -18.00 -5.22 38.97
CA ALA A 39 -18.65 -4.07 38.35
C ALA A 39 -20.15 -4.14 38.63
N SER A 40 -20.69 -3.19 39.39
CA SER A 40 -22.08 -2.72 39.24
C SER A 40 -22.41 -1.54 40.16
N ASN A 41 -23.22 -0.61 39.63
CA ASN A 41 -23.88 0.56 40.23
C ASN A 41 -23.10 1.90 40.28
N VAL A 42 -23.47 2.81 39.36
CA VAL A 42 -23.23 4.26 39.44
C VAL A 42 -24.59 4.97 39.55
N PRO A 43 -24.82 5.90 40.50
CA PRO A 43 -26.09 6.63 40.60
C PRO A 43 -26.22 7.73 39.52
N ARG A 44 -27.45 8.04 39.11
CA ARG A 44 -27.83 9.14 38.19
C ARG A 44 -28.77 10.11 38.91
N ASP A 45 -28.82 11.36 38.48
CA ASP A 45 -29.73 12.39 39.00
C ASP A 45 -31.13 12.34 38.35
N GLU A 46 -32.04 13.24 38.77
CA GLU A 46 -33.49 13.18 38.47
C GLU A 46 -33.86 13.45 37.00
N ASP A 47 -32.90 13.85 36.16
CA ASP A 47 -33.04 14.02 34.71
C ASP A 47 -32.19 13.02 33.89
N GLY A 48 -31.45 12.12 34.55
CA GLY A 48 -30.92 10.89 33.95
C GLY A 48 -29.48 10.95 33.44
N ASP A 49 -28.71 11.98 33.79
CA ASP A 49 -27.30 12.14 33.46
C ASP A 49 -26.38 11.71 34.63
N LEU A 50 -25.07 11.64 34.36
CA LEU A 50 -24.04 11.19 35.32
C LEU A 50 -23.53 12.37 36.16
N ASP A 51 -23.73 12.30 37.47
CA ASP A 51 -23.33 13.31 38.45
C ASP A 51 -21.80 13.37 38.65
N VAL A 52 -21.15 14.40 38.09
CA VAL A 52 -19.70 14.66 38.27
C VAL A 52 -19.48 15.77 39.29
N VAL A 53 -19.27 15.38 40.56
CA VAL A 53 -18.92 16.31 41.64
C VAL A 53 -17.50 16.88 41.41
N ARG A 54 -17.41 18.17 41.06
CA ARG A 54 -16.16 18.93 41.06
C ARG A 54 -15.65 19.11 42.51
N ARG A 55 -14.51 18.49 42.87
CA ARG A 55 -13.83 18.77 44.14
C ARG A 55 -12.99 20.06 44.09
N PRO A 56 -12.91 20.84 45.18
CA PRO A 56 -12.25 22.14 45.21
C PRO A 56 -10.74 22.05 45.47
N ARG A 57 -10.03 23.13 45.08
CA ARG A 57 -8.59 23.34 45.26
C ARG A 57 -8.18 23.20 46.74
N TYR A 58 -7.24 22.30 47.02
CA TYR A 58 -6.38 22.34 48.19
C TYR A 58 -4.92 22.50 47.77
N THR A 59 -4.28 23.45 48.44
CA THR A 59 -2.87 23.81 48.42
C THR A 59 -1.98 22.76 49.10
N THR A 60 -0.73 22.67 48.62
CA THR A 60 0.48 22.07 49.21
C THR A 60 0.49 20.56 49.50
N CYS A 61 1.20 19.76 48.68
CA CYS A 61 2.28 18.83 49.09
C CYS A 61 2.87 18.06 47.87
N ASN A 62 4.20 18.06 47.77
CA ASN A 62 5.12 17.16 47.05
C ASN A 62 4.72 16.52 45.72
N ARG A 63 5.12 17.16 44.62
CA ARG A 63 5.50 16.47 43.38
C ARG A 63 6.94 15.99 43.54
N ASN A 64 7.16 14.70 43.78
CA ASN A 64 8.46 14.10 43.50
C ASN A 64 8.62 14.02 41.98
N ALA A 65 9.17 15.08 41.39
CA ALA A 65 9.77 15.02 40.07
C ALA A 65 11.07 14.21 40.21
N VAL A 66 11.15 13.05 39.56
CA VAL A 66 12.39 12.26 39.52
C VAL A 66 13.04 12.49 38.15
N CYS A 67 13.97 13.44 38.10
CA CYS A 67 14.99 13.54 37.05
C CYS A 67 16.06 12.44 37.29
N PRO A 68 16.85 12.04 36.27
CA PRO A 68 17.93 11.09 36.48
C PRO A 68 18.91 11.59 37.56
N ILE A 69 19.26 10.72 38.49
CA ILE A 69 20.09 11.01 39.66
C ILE A 69 21.57 11.02 39.24
N ILE A 70 22.23 12.17 39.38
CA ILE A 70 23.69 12.30 39.33
C ILE A 70 24.22 11.89 40.72
N LEU A 71 24.98 10.80 40.82
CA LEU A 71 25.44 10.24 42.11
C LEU A 71 26.49 11.12 42.83
N SER A 72 27.21 12.01 42.12
CA SER A 72 27.95 13.15 42.68
C SER A 72 28.40 14.13 41.57
N GLN A 73 28.50 15.42 41.90
CA GLN A 73 29.03 16.48 41.03
C GLN A 73 30.35 17.00 41.61
N SER A 74 31.46 16.90 40.88
CA SER A 74 32.66 17.69 41.21
C SER A 74 32.75 18.91 40.29
N ALA A 75 32.80 20.09 40.88
CA ALA A 75 33.23 21.29 40.18
C ALA A 75 34.77 21.29 40.18
N ALA A 76 35.39 21.59 39.04
CA ALA A 76 36.83 21.82 38.99
C ALA A 76 37.20 23.10 39.76
N THR A 77 37.60 22.92 41.02
CA THR A 77 38.40 23.88 41.80
C THR A 77 39.68 23.18 42.22
N LEU A 78 40.78 23.55 41.58
CA LEU A 78 42.12 23.43 42.15
C LEU A 78 42.21 24.49 43.26
N THR A 79 42.07 24.06 44.50
CA THR A 79 42.64 24.75 45.67
C THR A 79 43.22 23.67 46.54
N ASP A 80 44.53 23.77 46.78
CA ASP A 80 45.27 22.97 47.76
C ASP A 80 44.54 22.99 49.11
N GLU A 81 44.64 21.86 49.83
CA GLU A 81 44.10 21.58 51.17
C GLU A 81 42.67 21.02 51.23
N GLU A 82 42.54 19.71 50.92
CA GLU A 82 41.82 18.76 51.77
C GLU A 82 42.33 17.33 51.47
N GLU A 83 42.93 16.72 52.49
CA GLU A 83 43.67 15.45 52.46
C GLU A 83 42.75 14.23 52.21
N ASP A 84 43.28 13.32 51.39
CA ASP A 84 43.11 11.86 51.42
C ASP A 84 41.71 11.26 51.62
N SER A 85 41.10 10.88 50.49
CA SER A 85 40.57 9.52 50.36
C SER A 85 40.84 8.99 48.94
N GLU A 86 42.05 8.47 48.76
CA GLU A 86 42.51 7.75 47.56
C GLU A 86 41.78 6.40 47.32
N GLU A 87 40.53 6.20 47.79
CA GLU A 87 39.88 4.87 47.80
C GLU A 87 38.80 4.63 46.72
N GLU A 88 38.37 5.62 45.92
CA GLU A 88 37.34 5.40 44.88
C GLU A 88 37.82 5.59 43.43
N ASP A 89 39.10 5.89 43.17
CA ASP A 89 39.57 6.26 41.81
C ASP A 89 39.83 5.07 40.87
N GLY A 90 39.48 3.84 41.30
CA GLY A 90 39.59 2.61 40.51
C GLY A 90 38.46 1.62 40.79
N ALA A 91 37.32 2.04 41.34
CA ALA A 91 36.22 1.14 41.61
C ALA A 91 35.72 0.50 40.29
N PRO A 92 35.71 -0.84 40.17
CA PRO A 92 35.41 -1.53 38.90
C PRO A 92 34.01 -1.26 38.37
N ASP A 93 33.12 -0.72 39.21
CA ASP A 93 31.71 -0.50 38.94
C ASP A 93 31.35 0.98 38.69
N ILE A 94 32.30 1.91 38.53
CA ILE A 94 31.99 3.34 38.31
C ILE A 94 32.45 3.82 36.93
N ILE A 95 31.50 4.26 36.09
CA ILE A 95 31.75 4.91 34.80
C ILE A 95 31.73 6.44 34.98
N LYS A 96 32.74 7.14 34.46
CA LYS A 96 32.86 8.61 34.49
C LYS A 96 32.57 9.19 33.12
N ILE A 97 31.55 10.04 32.97
CA ILE A 97 31.21 10.67 31.69
C ILE A 97 31.22 12.19 31.81
N GLU A 98 32.00 12.84 30.96
CA GLU A 98 31.94 14.26 30.63
C GLU A 98 30.72 14.50 29.69
N HIS A 99 29.80 15.36 30.11
CA HIS A 99 28.59 15.70 29.37
C HIS A 99 28.07 17.10 29.72
N THR A 100 27.01 17.50 29.04
CA THR A 100 26.25 18.73 29.29
C THR A 100 24.85 18.39 29.79
N MET A 101 24.19 19.32 30.50
CA MET A 101 22.85 19.09 31.08
C MET A 101 21.70 19.59 30.19
N ALA A 102 21.98 20.50 29.27
CA ALA A 102 21.02 21.06 28.34
C ALA A 102 21.80 21.67 27.17
N THR A 103 21.33 21.42 25.96
CA THR A 103 21.95 21.92 24.74
C THR A 103 20.90 22.32 23.70
N PRO A 104 21.23 23.23 22.76
CA PRO A 104 20.43 23.43 21.56
C PRO A 104 20.42 22.16 20.71
N LEU A 105 19.50 22.08 19.75
CA LEU A 105 19.29 20.88 18.92
C LEU A 105 20.59 20.42 18.21
N GLU A 106 21.43 21.36 17.81
CA GLU A 106 22.74 21.12 17.16
C GLU A 106 23.80 20.49 18.07
N ASP A 107 23.61 20.51 19.39
CA ASP A 107 24.56 20.01 20.40
C ASP A 107 23.95 18.90 21.29
N VAL A 108 22.82 18.30 20.90
CA VAL A 108 22.11 17.28 21.70
C VAL A 108 22.92 16.01 21.97
N GLY A 109 23.92 15.72 21.13
CA GLY A 109 24.86 14.62 21.33
C GLY A 109 25.74 14.79 22.58
N LYS A 110 25.85 16.00 23.14
CA LYS A 110 26.61 16.26 24.38
C LYS A 110 25.85 15.91 25.64
N GLN A 111 24.59 15.48 25.56
CA GLN A 111 23.76 15.04 26.69
C GLN A 111 23.73 13.52 26.78
N ILE A 112 23.49 12.99 28.00
CA ILE A 112 23.22 11.57 28.20
C ILE A 112 21.71 11.36 28.25
N TRP A 113 21.20 10.50 27.38
CA TRP A 113 19.78 10.22 27.27
C TRP A 113 19.39 8.91 27.94
N ARG A 114 18.11 8.76 28.31
CA ARG A 114 17.60 7.56 29.01
C ARG A 114 17.73 6.30 28.14
N GLY A 115 17.64 6.43 26.82
CA GLY A 115 17.86 5.33 25.88
C GLY A 115 19.28 4.75 25.95
N ALA A 116 20.30 5.57 26.26
CA ALA A 116 21.67 5.10 26.43
C ALA A 116 21.80 4.18 27.65
N PHE A 117 21.15 4.51 28.77
CA PHE A 117 21.13 3.63 29.96
C PHE A 117 20.34 2.34 29.70
N LEU A 118 19.22 2.41 28.98
CA LEU A 118 18.46 1.20 28.61
C LEU A 118 19.28 0.25 27.74
N LEU A 119 20.02 0.79 26.78
CA LEU A 119 20.88 -0.01 25.92
C LEU A 119 22.09 -0.56 26.69
N ALA A 120 22.70 0.23 27.58
CA ALA A 120 23.76 -0.22 28.46
C ALA A 120 23.32 -1.38 29.39
N ASP A 121 22.13 -1.30 29.97
CA ASP A 121 21.55 -2.38 30.75
C ASP A 121 21.33 -3.65 29.92
N PHE A 122 20.87 -3.51 28.67
CA PHE A 122 20.68 -4.62 27.75
C PHE A 122 22.01 -5.30 27.40
N ILE A 123 23.05 -4.51 27.14
CA ILE A 123 24.41 -4.99 26.85
C ILE A 123 24.93 -5.82 28.02
N LEU A 124 24.83 -5.31 29.26
CA LEU A 124 25.27 -6.02 30.46
C LEU A 124 24.43 -7.29 30.73
N ALA A 125 23.12 -7.23 30.51
CA ALA A 125 22.23 -8.39 30.64
C ALA A 125 22.52 -9.50 29.63
N GLN A 126 23.06 -9.15 28.45
CA GLN A 126 23.37 -10.06 27.35
C GLN A 126 24.88 -10.16 27.08
N ALA A 127 25.73 -9.92 28.08
CA ALA A 127 27.18 -9.81 27.92
C ALA A 127 27.81 -10.96 27.10
N SER A 128 27.35 -12.21 27.31
CA SER A 128 27.86 -13.37 26.58
C SER A 128 27.62 -13.32 25.06
N MET A 129 26.62 -12.57 24.60
CA MET A 129 26.28 -12.41 23.17
C MET A 129 27.32 -11.58 22.42
N PHE A 130 27.92 -10.59 23.09
CA PHE A 130 28.84 -9.64 22.49
C PHE A 130 30.30 -10.04 22.63
N LYS A 131 30.58 -11.17 23.27
CA LYS A 131 31.93 -11.66 23.49
C LYS A 131 32.67 -11.82 22.16
N ASP A 132 33.90 -11.31 22.12
CA ASP A 132 34.80 -11.35 20.95
C ASP A 132 34.27 -10.61 19.70
N ALA A 133 33.17 -9.85 19.81
CA ALA A 133 32.56 -9.16 18.68
C ALA A 133 33.28 -7.84 18.32
N THR A 134 33.13 -7.45 17.04
CA THR A 134 33.39 -6.09 16.57
C THR A 134 32.05 -5.37 16.44
N VAL A 135 31.93 -4.22 17.10
CA VAL A 135 30.67 -3.47 17.22
C VAL A 135 30.84 -2.06 16.67
N LEU A 136 29.85 -1.59 15.91
CA LEU A 136 29.77 -0.21 15.45
C LEU A 136 28.65 0.53 16.20
N GLU A 137 28.98 1.63 16.86
CA GLU A 137 27.99 2.54 17.43
C GLU A 137 27.75 3.73 16.51
N LEU A 138 26.49 3.96 16.13
CA LEU A 138 26.05 5.11 15.34
C LEU A 138 25.52 6.21 16.27
N GLY A 139 26.14 7.39 16.24
CA GLY A 139 25.68 8.56 16.99
C GLY A 139 25.92 8.38 18.49
N ALA A 140 27.17 8.08 18.85
CA ALA A 140 27.56 7.70 20.20
C ALA A 140 27.36 8.81 21.25
N GLY A 141 27.31 10.07 20.81
CA GLY A 141 27.21 11.25 21.66
C GLY A 141 28.33 11.31 22.70
N THR A 142 27.99 11.01 23.94
CA THR A 142 28.95 10.99 25.06
C THR A 142 29.81 9.73 25.13
N GLY A 143 29.47 8.68 24.38
CA GLY A 143 30.19 7.40 24.36
C GLY A 143 29.83 6.43 25.50
N MET A 144 28.81 6.74 26.30
CA MET A 144 28.37 5.90 27.43
C MET A 144 28.15 4.43 27.04
N THR A 145 27.42 4.20 25.95
CA THR A 145 27.08 2.88 25.40
C THR A 145 28.28 2.18 24.78
N SER A 146 29.16 2.89 24.06
CA SER A 146 30.46 2.37 23.60
C SER A 146 31.35 1.89 24.75
N ILE A 147 31.44 2.66 25.85
CA ILE A 147 32.24 2.30 27.01
C ILE A 147 31.72 1.03 27.66
N VAL A 148 30.39 0.90 27.84
CA VAL A 148 29.77 -0.32 28.37
C VAL A 148 29.93 -1.50 27.41
N MET A 149 29.79 -1.28 26.10
CA MET A 149 30.01 -2.32 25.09
C MET A 149 31.45 -2.85 25.11
N ALA A 150 32.45 -1.98 25.28
CA ALA A 150 33.85 -2.40 25.34
C ALA A 150 34.17 -3.28 26.56
N MET A 151 33.36 -3.25 27.62
CA MET A 151 33.51 -4.15 28.77
C MET A 151 33.19 -5.61 28.42
N VAL A 152 32.51 -5.87 27.29
CA VAL A 152 32.03 -7.20 26.88
C VAL A 152 32.42 -7.60 25.46
N ALA A 153 32.66 -6.64 24.55
CA ALA A 153 33.08 -6.85 23.17
C ALA A 153 34.59 -6.63 22.98
N LYS A 154 35.14 -7.10 21.85
CA LYS A 154 36.58 -6.98 21.55
C LYS A 154 36.95 -5.62 20.98
N THR A 155 36.21 -5.14 19.98
CA THR A 155 36.50 -3.88 19.29
C THR A 155 35.21 -3.08 19.14
N VAL A 156 35.24 -1.81 19.53
CA VAL A 156 34.10 -0.89 19.40
C VAL A 156 34.49 0.32 18.57
N TYR A 157 33.84 0.49 17.42
CA TYR A 157 33.90 1.72 16.64
C TYR A 157 32.85 2.70 17.17
N CYS A 158 33.33 3.73 17.85
CA CYS A 158 32.50 4.76 18.47
C CYS A 158 32.40 5.95 17.52
N THR A 159 31.23 6.21 16.93
CA THR A 159 31.10 7.17 15.82
C THR A 159 30.11 8.30 16.08
N ASP A 160 30.48 9.51 15.66
CA ASP A 160 29.65 10.70 15.67
C ASP A 160 30.19 11.76 14.68
N VAL A 161 29.64 12.97 14.68
CA VAL A 161 30.10 14.11 13.87
C VAL A 161 30.43 15.33 14.73
N GLY A 162 31.46 16.08 14.33
CA GLY A 162 31.90 17.33 14.97
C GLY A 162 33.05 17.16 15.96
N ASP A 163 34.14 17.89 15.73
CA ASP A 163 35.41 17.75 16.46
C ASP A 163 35.28 17.92 17.98
N ASP A 164 34.44 18.85 18.46
CA ASP A 164 34.23 19.07 19.89
C ASP A 164 33.56 17.86 20.57
N LEU A 165 32.57 17.26 19.89
CA LEU A 165 31.85 16.09 20.38
C LEU A 165 32.75 14.84 20.35
N LEU A 166 33.45 14.60 19.24
CA LEU A 166 34.40 13.50 19.09
C LEU A 166 35.54 13.60 20.11
N SER A 167 36.07 14.80 20.34
CA SER A 167 37.07 15.06 21.38
C SER A 167 36.54 14.77 22.79
N MET A 168 35.28 15.13 23.07
CA MET A 168 34.63 14.80 24.35
C MET A 168 34.45 13.30 24.51
N CYS A 169 34.00 12.62 23.46
CA CYS A 169 33.87 11.16 23.45
C CYS A 169 35.22 10.48 23.69
N GLN A 170 36.29 10.93 23.03
CA GLN A 170 37.65 10.43 23.24
C GLN A 170 38.15 10.64 24.68
N ARG A 171 37.83 11.78 25.31
CA ARG A 171 38.11 12.01 26.75
C ARG A 171 37.34 11.03 27.63
N ASN A 172 36.07 10.79 27.35
CA ASN A 172 35.25 9.82 28.08
C ASN A 172 35.78 8.40 27.95
N VAL A 173 36.20 7.98 26.75
CA VAL A 173 36.88 6.70 26.54
C VAL A 173 38.14 6.61 27.41
N CYS A 174 38.97 7.66 27.42
CA CYS A 174 40.20 7.70 28.23
C CYS A 174 39.92 7.61 29.75
N LEU A 175 38.86 8.25 30.24
CA LEU A 175 38.46 8.22 31.66
C LEU A 175 38.00 6.84 32.15
N ASN A 176 37.72 5.90 31.23
CA ASN A 176 37.11 4.61 31.53
C ASN A 176 37.93 3.41 31.03
N LYS A 177 39.18 3.61 30.60
CA LYS A 177 40.04 2.53 30.05
C LYS A 177 40.21 1.34 31.00
N GLN A 178 40.21 1.59 32.31
CA GLN A 178 40.34 0.55 33.33
C GLN A 178 39.28 -0.56 33.23
N HIS A 179 38.12 -0.30 32.61
CA HIS A 179 37.03 -1.27 32.55
C HIS A 179 37.17 -2.28 31.39
N PHE A 180 37.92 -1.96 30.34
CA PHE A 180 37.96 -2.76 29.11
C PHE A 180 39.38 -3.09 28.61
N GLU A 181 40.37 -2.23 28.84
CA GLU A 181 41.75 -2.46 28.39
C GLU A 181 42.40 -3.73 28.99
N PRO A 182 42.20 -4.09 30.27
CA PRO A 182 42.74 -5.35 30.83
C PRO A 182 42.18 -6.62 30.17
N GLN A 183 41.04 -6.51 29.49
CA GLN A 183 40.38 -7.61 28.79
C GLN A 183 40.85 -7.72 27.32
N GLY A 184 41.74 -6.83 26.89
CA GLY A 184 42.22 -6.75 25.51
C GLY A 184 41.24 -6.06 24.56
N SER A 185 40.22 -5.39 25.09
CA SER A 185 39.22 -4.67 24.31
C SER A 185 39.68 -3.27 23.95
N GLU A 186 39.25 -2.76 22.80
CA GLU A 186 39.60 -1.42 22.32
C GLU A 186 38.37 -0.62 21.87
N ILE A 187 38.44 0.71 22.03
CA ILE A 187 37.47 1.65 21.46
C ILE A 187 38.20 2.59 20.51
N ARG A 188 37.69 2.72 19.29
CA ARG A 188 38.21 3.65 18.27
C ARG A 188 37.16 4.72 17.99
N VAL A 189 37.47 5.96 18.37
CA VAL A 189 36.59 7.12 18.12
C VAL A 189 36.85 7.64 16.70
N ARG A 190 35.82 7.62 15.85
CA ARG A 190 35.94 8.01 14.43
C ARG A 190 34.76 8.86 13.99
N GLN A 191 35.01 9.74 13.03
CA GLN A 191 33.95 10.56 12.44
C GLN A 191 33.08 9.73 11.49
N LEU A 192 31.76 9.76 11.65
CA LEU A 192 30.82 9.21 10.67
C LEU A 192 29.68 10.19 10.44
N ASP A 193 29.75 10.93 9.34
CA ASP A 193 28.67 11.81 8.90
C ASP A 193 27.65 11.02 8.08
N TRP A 194 26.42 10.90 8.58
CA TRP A 194 25.34 10.19 7.90
C TRP A 194 24.84 10.90 6.64
N MET A 195 25.16 12.19 6.47
CA MET A 195 24.84 12.96 5.28
C MET A 195 25.89 12.81 4.18
N ALA A 196 27.04 12.20 4.47
CA ALA A 196 28.09 11.92 3.51
C ALA A 196 27.99 10.50 2.93
N ASP A 197 28.36 10.35 1.65
CA ASP A 197 28.26 9.08 0.93
C ASP A 197 29.40 8.10 1.26
N ASP A 198 30.52 8.58 1.80
CA ASP A 198 31.74 7.80 2.08
C ASP A 198 32.34 8.13 3.46
N PHE A 199 33.25 7.26 3.94
CA PHE A 199 34.04 7.53 5.14
C PHE A 199 35.07 8.62 4.87
N CYS A 200 35.29 9.53 5.83
CA CYS A 200 36.45 10.44 5.75
C CYS A 200 37.73 9.63 5.96
N THR A 201 38.62 9.59 4.97
CA THR A 201 39.95 8.95 5.07
C THR A 201 41.11 9.95 4.93
N ASP A 202 40.84 11.23 5.20
CA ASP A 202 41.86 12.27 5.18
C ASP A 202 42.82 12.13 6.36
N ALA A 203 44.09 11.82 6.08
CA ALA A 203 45.12 11.60 7.09
C ALA A 203 45.48 12.87 7.88
N ASP A 204 45.10 14.06 7.39
CA ASP A 204 45.37 15.34 8.06
C ASP A 204 44.31 15.69 9.13
N LEU A 205 43.23 14.90 9.24
CA LEU A 205 42.13 15.10 10.20
C LEU A 205 42.17 14.07 11.35
N GLU A 206 42.06 14.52 12.60
CA GLU A 206 42.32 13.72 13.82
C GLU A 206 41.42 12.47 13.98
N PHE A 207 40.16 12.54 13.55
CA PHE A 207 39.17 11.47 13.75
C PHE A 207 38.78 10.72 12.47
N CYS A 208 39.51 10.93 11.37
CA CYS A 208 39.23 10.23 10.12
C CYS A 208 39.66 8.76 10.18
N TRP A 209 39.05 7.97 9.30
CA TRP A 209 39.27 6.53 9.19
C TRP A 209 40.54 6.25 8.42
N THR A 210 41.23 5.17 8.79
CA THR A 210 42.23 4.57 7.91
C THR A 210 41.57 3.54 7.00
N ASP A 211 42.12 3.29 5.81
CA ASP A 211 41.61 2.24 4.91
C ASP A 211 41.58 0.86 5.58
N ALA A 212 42.54 0.59 6.47
CA ALA A 212 42.58 -0.64 7.26
C ALA A 212 41.41 -0.77 8.24
N GLU A 213 40.99 0.34 8.85
CA GLU A 213 39.83 0.37 9.75
C GLU A 213 38.51 0.23 9.00
N VAL A 214 38.37 0.85 7.82
CA VAL A 214 37.19 0.68 6.97
C VAL A 214 37.06 -0.78 6.52
N ALA A 215 38.19 -1.39 6.12
CA ALA A 215 38.22 -2.81 5.76
C ALA A 215 37.84 -3.71 6.95
N ASP A 216 38.44 -3.48 8.12
CA ASP A 216 38.13 -4.22 9.35
C ASP A 216 36.66 -4.09 9.75
N LEU A 217 36.09 -2.88 9.68
CA LEU A 217 34.68 -2.65 9.95
C LEU A 217 33.79 -3.47 9.03
N HIS A 218 34.06 -3.47 7.72
CA HIS A 218 33.26 -4.23 6.77
C HIS A 218 33.44 -5.75 6.88
N ASP A 219 34.66 -6.21 7.20
CA ASP A 219 34.96 -7.63 7.32
C ASP A 219 34.45 -8.25 8.63
N ASN A 220 34.51 -7.51 9.75
CA ASN A 220 34.38 -8.09 11.09
C ASN A 220 33.18 -7.60 11.91
N THR A 221 32.48 -6.52 11.52
CA THR A 221 31.35 -6.00 12.33
C THR A 221 30.18 -6.98 12.34
N THR A 222 29.78 -7.41 13.54
CA THR A 222 28.63 -8.32 13.75
C THR A 222 27.43 -7.62 14.37
N PHE A 223 27.67 -6.55 15.15
CA PHE A 223 26.62 -5.79 15.80
C PHE A 223 26.74 -4.30 15.48
N VAL A 224 25.59 -3.67 15.28
CA VAL A 224 25.47 -2.20 15.23
C VAL A 224 24.58 -1.75 16.40
N ILE A 225 24.93 -0.66 17.07
CA ILE A 225 24.15 -0.12 18.18
C ILE A 225 23.87 1.36 18.00
N ALA A 226 22.73 1.85 18.48
CA ALA A 226 22.40 3.27 18.51
C ALA A 226 21.41 3.57 19.64
N ALA A 227 21.54 4.73 20.29
CA ALA A 227 20.67 5.14 21.40
C ALA A 227 20.17 6.58 21.26
N ASP A 228 18.84 6.76 21.22
CA ASP A 228 18.17 8.08 21.16
C ASP A 228 18.63 9.01 20.02
N VAL A 229 18.91 8.42 18.86
CA VAL A 229 19.42 9.13 17.66
C VAL A 229 18.33 9.69 16.74
N CYS A 230 17.04 9.51 17.06
CA CYS A 230 15.91 9.88 16.19
C CYS A 230 15.11 11.04 16.79
N TYR A 231 15.44 12.27 16.40
CA TYR A 231 14.79 13.50 16.87
C TYR A 231 14.55 14.54 15.76
N ASP A 232 15.06 14.29 14.56
CA ASP A 232 14.84 15.08 13.33
C ASP A 232 14.61 14.10 12.17
N ASP A 233 13.66 14.42 11.28
CA ASP A 233 13.26 13.53 10.19
C ASP A 233 14.39 13.34 9.16
N ASN A 234 15.17 14.39 8.87
CA ASN A 234 16.28 14.30 7.91
C ASN A 234 17.43 13.46 8.47
N LEU A 235 17.75 13.62 9.76
CA LEU A 235 18.74 12.78 10.43
C LEU A 235 18.27 11.33 10.55
N THR A 236 16.98 11.11 10.76
CA THR A 236 16.39 9.77 10.77
C THR A 236 16.52 9.12 9.39
N ASP A 237 16.20 9.84 8.31
CA ASP A 237 16.38 9.35 6.95
C ASP A 237 17.86 9.07 6.62
N ALA A 238 18.77 9.92 7.07
CA ALA A 238 20.22 9.74 6.92
C ALA A 238 20.74 8.51 7.68
N LEU A 239 20.25 8.27 8.91
CA LEU A 239 20.56 7.09 9.70
C LEU A 239 20.18 5.80 8.95
N PHE A 240 18.95 5.70 8.44
CA PHE A 240 18.50 4.51 7.72
C PHE A 240 19.22 4.29 6.38
N ARG A 241 19.54 5.37 5.65
CA ARG A 241 20.41 5.28 4.46
C ARG A 241 21.81 4.78 4.81
N THR A 242 22.37 5.28 5.91
CA THR A 242 23.68 4.85 6.41
C THR A 242 23.66 3.39 6.85
N LEU A 243 22.65 2.96 7.62
CA LEU A 243 22.46 1.56 8.01
C LEU A 243 22.39 0.63 6.80
N TYR A 244 21.64 1.00 5.77
CA TYR A 244 21.58 0.25 4.53
C TYR A 244 22.93 0.19 3.82
N ARG A 245 23.59 1.34 3.63
CA ARG A 245 24.92 1.41 2.99
C ARG A 245 25.94 0.53 3.70
N LEU A 246 26.00 0.62 5.03
CA LEU A 246 26.90 -0.17 5.87
C LEU A 246 26.59 -1.66 5.78
N ALA A 247 25.33 -2.07 5.95
CA ALA A 247 24.93 -3.47 5.84
C ALA A 247 25.23 -4.06 4.46
N ASN A 248 25.09 -3.26 3.39
CA ASN A 248 25.38 -3.71 2.03
C ASN A 248 26.88 -3.99 1.82
N ASN A 249 27.73 -3.18 2.45
CA ASN A 249 29.19 -3.28 2.33
C ASN A 249 29.80 -4.27 3.33
N MET A 250 29.07 -4.63 4.40
CA MET A 250 29.51 -5.67 5.35
C MET A 250 29.59 -7.04 4.68
N ARG A 251 30.63 -7.79 5.03
CA ARG A 251 30.87 -9.13 4.51
C ARG A 251 29.85 -10.14 5.04
N HIS A 252 29.52 -10.02 6.32
CA HIS A 252 28.62 -10.90 7.05
C HIS A 252 27.31 -10.19 7.44
N PRO A 253 26.21 -10.96 7.61
CA PRO A 253 25.02 -10.51 8.32
C PRO A 253 25.35 -9.81 9.64
N SER A 254 24.73 -8.66 9.89
CA SER A 254 24.87 -7.92 11.15
C SER A 254 23.51 -7.70 11.81
N ILE A 255 23.52 -7.59 13.14
CA ILE A 255 22.34 -7.31 13.97
C ILE A 255 22.45 -5.89 14.53
N THR A 256 21.43 -5.05 14.28
CA THR A 256 21.37 -3.68 14.80
C THR A 256 20.43 -3.61 16.00
N TYR A 257 20.86 -3.03 17.12
CA TYR A 257 20.02 -2.72 18.28
C TYR A 257 19.85 -1.21 18.43
N ILE A 258 18.59 -0.74 18.47
CA ILE A 258 18.27 0.69 18.62
C ILE A 258 17.39 0.91 19.84
N SER A 259 17.86 1.68 20.81
CA SER A 259 17.03 2.16 21.93
C SER A 259 16.47 3.55 21.63
N ILE A 260 15.18 3.76 21.94
CA ILE A 260 14.52 5.04 21.70
C ILE A 260 13.51 5.38 22.82
N GLU A 261 13.52 6.64 23.25
CA GLU A 261 12.51 7.24 24.11
C GLU A 261 11.43 7.95 23.28
N LYS A 262 10.16 7.54 23.44
CA LYS A 262 9.02 8.16 22.78
C LYS A 262 8.74 9.56 23.38
N ARG A 263 9.17 10.62 22.70
CA ARG A 263 8.97 12.01 23.14
C ARG A 263 7.64 12.59 22.67
N LEU A 264 6.69 12.74 23.61
CA LEU A 264 5.39 13.33 23.35
C LEU A 264 5.51 14.86 23.27
N ASN A 265 5.29 15.42 22.09
CA ASN A 265 5.34 16.85 21.82
C ASN A 265 3.96 17.36 21.40
N PHE A 266 3.55 18.52 21.91
CA PHE A 266 2.37 19.19 21.35
C PHE A 266 2.76 19.85 20.03
N THR A 267 2.10 19.50 18.93
CA THR A 267 2.44 20.03 17.61
C THR A 267 1.38 21.01 17.12
N LEU A 268 1.82 22.19 16.69
CA LEU A 268 0.92 23.21 16.14
C LEU A 268 0.23 22.75 14.85
N ARG A 269 0.88 21.85 14.10
CA ARG A 269 0.35 21.26 12.86
C ARG A 269 -0.91 20.44 13.10
N HIS A 270 -0.96 19.69 14.18
CA HIS A 270 -2.07 18.80 14.51
C HIS A 270 -2.96 19.33 15.64
N MET A 271 -2.53 20.41 16.30
CA MET A 271 -3.13 20.94 17.54
C MET A 271 -3.36 19.85 18.60
N ASP A 272 -2.46 18.86 18.64
CA ASP A 272 -2.55 17.70 19.52
C ASP A 272 -1.16 17.25 19.98
N VAL A 273 -1.12 16.41 21.02
CA VAL A 273 0.09 15.75 21.51
C VAL A 273 0.40 14.57 20.58
N SER A 274 1.49 14.67 19.82
CA SER A 274 1.97 13.63 18.90
C SER A 274 3.42 13.26 19.20
N CYS A 275 3.91 12.19 18.56
CA CYS A 275 5.30 11.77 18.68
C CYS A 275 5.92 11.62 17.29
N GLU A 276 5.95 12.72 16.54
CA GLU A 276 6.28 12.73 15.10
C GLU A 276 7.63 12.06 14.79
N ALA A 277 8.68 12.35 15.56
CA ALA A 277 9.99 11.73 15.34
C ALA A 277 9.99 10.20 15.54
N TYR A 278 9.22 9.69 16.52
CA TYR A 278 9.08 8.24 16.72
C TYR A 278 8.20 7.62 15.64
N ASP A 279 7.13 8.30 15.23
CA ASP A 279 6.23 7.83 14.19
C ASP A 279 6.96 7.78 12.83
N HIS A 280 7.81 8.78 12.54
CA HIS A 280 8.71 8.81 11.38
C HIS A 280 9.79 7.72 11.45
N PHE A 281 10.45 7.54 12.61
CA PHE A 281 11.36 6.42 12.83
C PHE A 281 10.70 5.06 12.55
N ARG A 282 9.47 4.85 13.05
CA ARG A 282 8.72 3.61 12.79
C ARG A 282 8.38 3.47 11.31
N HIS A 283 8.06 4.57 10.63
CA HIS A 283 7.85 4.59 9.19
C HIS A 283 9.10 4.18 8.41
N CYS A 284 10.27 4.77 8.70
CA CYS A 284 11.54 4.42 8.06
C CYS A 284 11.93 2.96 8.33
N LEU A 285 11.68 2.46 9.55
CA LEU A 285 11.90 1.07 9.91
C LEU A 285 11.00 0.11 9.13
N ASP A 286 9.71 0.44 9.01
CA ASP A 286 8.76 -0.31 8.20
C ASP A 286 9.15 -0.29 6.71
N GLN A 287 9.64 0.84 6.20
CA GLN A 287 10.19 0.94 4.84
C GLN A 287 11.43 0.05 4.66
N LEU A 288 12.36 0.05 5.62
CA LEU A 288 13.56 -0.80 5.57
C LEU A 288 13.18 -2.29 5.55
N GLN A 289 12.21 -2.70 6.37
CA GLN A 289 11.70 -4.08 6.41
C GLN A 289 10.94 -4.48 5.13
N GLN A 290 10.30 -3.53 4.46
CA GLN A 290 9.54 -3.74 3.23
C GLN A 290 10.37 -3.58 1.96
N MET A 291 11.66 -3.22 2.09
CA MET A 291 12.55 -2.97 0.97
C MET A 291 12.80 -4.25 0.16
N THR A 292 12.69 -4.14 -1.16
CA THR A 292 12.74 -5.27 -2.11
C THR A 292 13.68 -4.98 -3.27
N ASP A 293 14.94 -4.67 -2.93
CA ASP A 293 16.00 -4.38 -3.91
C ASP A 293 16.78 -5.62 -4.37
N GLY A 294 16.50 -6.80 -3.80
CA GLY A 294 17.16 -8.07 -4.10
C GLY A 294 18.60 -8.18 -3.57
N LYS A 295 19.10 -7.18 -2.83
CA LYS A 295 20.47 -7.16 -2.29
C LYS A 295 20.49 -7.57 -0.82
N MET A 296 19.53 -7.11 -0.03
CA MET A 296 19.46 -7.36 1.41
C MET A 296 18.04 -7.58 1.90
N ASN A 297 17.90 -8.42 2.93
CA ASN A 297 16.66 -8.61 3.66
C ASN A 297 16.84 -8.15 5.11
N PHE A 298 15.90 -7.35 5.61
CA PHE A 298 15.91 -6.85 6.99
C PHE A 298 14.77 -7.46 7.79
N THR A 299 15.08 -8.14 8.89
CA THR A 299 14.07 -8.62 9.84
C THR A 299 14.10 -7.74 11.09
N VAL A 300 12.93 -7.39 11.59
CA VAL A 300 12.74 -6.36 12.61
C VAL A 300 11.92 -6.95 13.76
N GLU A 301 12.51 -7.14 14.94
CA GLU A 301 11.84 -7.73 16.11
C GLU A 301 11.93 -6.89 17.39
N PRO A 302 10.81 -6.48 18.02
CA PRO A 302 10.86 -5.67 19.23
C PRO A 302 11.47 -6.44 20.41
N VAL A 303 12.47 -5.85 21.08
CA VAL A 303 13.09 -6.42 22.27
C VAL A 303 12.27 -6.01 23.50
N LYS A 304 12.09 -6.92 24.47
CA LYS A 304 11.39 -6.61 25.72
C LYS A 304 12.34 -5.95 26.72
N SER A 305 11.87 -4.89 27.38
CA SER A 305 12.62 -4.14 28.42
C SER A 305 12.64 -4.82 29.80
N SER A 306 12.37 -6.13 29.86
CA SER A 306 12.26 -6.92 31.09
C SER A 306 13.58 -7.49 31.61
N PHE A 307 14.73 -7.03 31.06
CA PHE A 307 16.06 -7.41 31.53
C PHE A 307 16.46 -6.63 32.80
N PRO A 308 17.44 -7.11 33.60
CA PRO A 308 17.88 -6.43 34.81
C PRO A 308 18.31 -4.97 34.57
N GLN A 309 18.21 -4.15 35.61
CA GLN A 309 18.61 -2.74 35.57
C GLN A 309 19.89 -2.56 36.38
N PHE A 310 20.96 -2.17 35.70
CA PHE A 310 22.30 -2.00 36.25
C PHE A 310 22.63 -0.52 36.52
N PHE A 311 21.92 0.42 35.89
CA PHE A 311 22.06 1.86 36.16
C PHE A 311 20.83 2.45 36.85
N GLN A 312 21.02 3.44 37.72
CA GLN A 312 19.92 4.12 38.40
C GLN A 312 19.30 5.21 37.51
N TYR A 313 18.20 4.89 36.84
CA TYR A 313 17.37 5.82 36.07
C TYR A 313 15.91 5.33 36.05
N GLU A 314 15.00 6.18 35.59
CA GLU A 314 13.58 5.83 35.50
C GLU A 314 13.28 5.13 34.15
N ARG A 315 12.86 3.85 34.19
CA ARG A 315 12.30 3.15 33.02
C ARG A 315 10.82 3.48 32.86
N VAL A 316 10.53 4.47 32.01
CA VAL A 316 9.16 4.88 31.67
C VAL A 316 8.56 4.03 30.55
N GLU A 317 7.23 3.99 30.42
CA GLU A 317 6.54 3.22 29.36
C GLU A 317 6.92 3.68 27.93
N GLN A 318 7.31 4.94 27.81
CA GLN A 318 7.79 5.58 26.60
C GLN A 318 9.20 5.13 26.20
N LEU A 319 9.95 4.52 27.13
CA LEU A 319 11.29 4.01 26.88
C LEU A 319 11.18 2.60 26.31
N ARG A 320 11.39 2.44 25.00
CA ARG A 320 11.25 1.17 24.31
C ARG A 320 12.60 0.72 23.77
N SER A 321 12.95 -0.55 23.99
CA SER A 321 13.96 -1.21 23.18
C SER A 321 13.32 -1.55 21.83
N SER A 322 13.64 -0.75 20.81
CA SER A 322 13.17 -0.99 19.44
C SER A 322 14.13 -1.97 18.74
N PRO A 323 13.75 -2.48 17.56
CA PRO A 323 13.93 -3.88 17.23
C PRO A 323 15.36 -4.32 16.98
N SER A 324 15.64 -5.61 17.20
CA SER A 324 16.81 -6.24 16.57
C SER A 324 16.56 -6.25 15.07
N VAL A 325 17.35 -5.48 14.32
CA VAL A 325 17.32 -5.47 12.86
C VAL A 325 18.40 -6.43 12.37
N SER A 326 18.04 -7.60 11.87
CA SER A 326 19.01 -8.53 11.26
C SER A 326 19.04 -8.35 9.75
N SER A 327 20.23 -8.09 9.21
CA SER A 327 20.45 -8.05 7.77
C SER A 327 20.87 -9.45 7.28
N ALA A 328 20.16 -10.02 6.31
CA ALA A 328 20.55 -11.26 5.65
C ALA A 328 20.72 -11.00 4.15
N LYS A 329 21.88 -11.38 3.57
CA LYS A 329 22.06 -11.45 2.12
C LYS A 329 21.24 -12.61 1.59
N ASN A 330 20.06 -12.34 1.05
CA ASN A 330 19.23 -13.36 0.44
C ASN A 330 19.25 -13.24 -1.08
N LEU A 331 19.83 -14.25 -1.73
CA LEU A 331 19.12 -14.91 -2.83
C LEU A 331 17.78 -15.40 -2.26
N THR A 332 16.71 -14.60 -2.39
CA THR A 332 15.37 -15.18 -2.35
C THR A 332 15.16 -15.89 -3.67
N ASP A 333 15.48 -17.17 -3.71
CA ASP A 333 14.87 -18.06 -4.70
C ASP A 333 13.36 -17.98 -4.49
N PHE A 334 12.65 -17.31 -5.40
CA PHE A 334 11.22 -17.53 -5.53
C PHE A 334 11.03 -19.04 -5.75
N THR A 335 10.49 -19.73 -4.74
CA THR A 335 9.96 -21.07 -4.99
C THR A 335 8.89 -20.91 -6.07
N SER A 336 8.90 -21.73 -7.12
CA SER A 336 7.93 -21.59 -8.21
C SER A 336 6.52 -21.43 -7.62
N CYS A 337 5.68 -20.52 -8.13
CA CYS A 337 4.31 -20.27 -7.63
C CYS A 337 3.34 -21.47 -7.81
N THR A 338 3.89 -22.67 -7.98
CA THR A 338 3.24 -23.98 -7.83
C THR A 338 3.81 -24.72 -6.61
N ALA A 339 4.01 -23.99 -5.52
CA ALA A 339 4.55 -24.51 -4.27
C ALA A 339 3.54 -25.44 -3.56
N LYS A 340 3.98 -26.05 -2.45
CA LYS A 340 3.33 -27.20 -1.82
C LYS A 340 1.91 -26.89 -1.32
N GLY A 341 1.68 -25.70 -0.76
CA GLY A 341 0.40 -25.26 -0.21
C GLY A 341 -0.65 -25.07 -1.31
N THR A 342 -0.33 -24.30 -2.35
CA THR A 342 -1.22 -24.11 -3.50
C THR A 342 -1.61 -25.44 -4.16
N LYS A 343 -0.66 -26.37 -4.35
CA LYS A 343 -0.94 -27.69 -4.95
C LYS A 343 -1.91 -28.53 -4.13
N GLU A 344 -1.78 -28.52 -2.80
CA GLU A 344 -2.68 -29.26 -1.93
C GLU A 344 -4.10 -28.68 -1.96
N LEU A 345 -4.25 -27.35 -1.93
CA LEU A 345 -5.56 -26.70 -2.02
C LEU A 345 -6.22 -26.91 -3.39
N LEU A 346 -5.44 -26.92 -4.48
CA LEU A 346 -5.93 -27.28 -5.82
C LEU A 346 -6.46 -28.72 -5.85
N ARG A 347 -5.75 -29.65 -5.21
CA ARG A 347 -6.17 -31.06 -5.11
C ARG A 347 -7.51 -31.17 -4.37
N GLN A 348 -7.62 -30.53 -3.21
CA GLN A 348 -8.85 -30.53 -2.39
C GLN A 348 -10.03 -29.91 -3.14
N LEU A 349 -9.83 -28.74 -3.75
CA LEU A 349 -10.91 -28.09 -4.50
C LEU A 349 -11.26 -28.82 -5.80
N GLY A 350 -10.29 -29.49 -6.41
CA GLY A 350 -10.44 -30.31 -7.61
C GLY A 350 -11.34 -31.54 -7.42
N GLU A 351 -11.50 -32.00 -6.18
CA GLU A 351 -12.49 -33.04 -5.84
C GLU A 351 -13.94 -32.53 -5.92
N ILE A 352 -14.13 -31.21 -5.87
CA ILE A 352 -15.45 -30.56 -5.75
C ILE A 352 -15.85 -29.85 -7.05
N GLN A 353 -14.89 -29.20 -7.72
CA GLN A 353 -15.14 -28.41 -8.93
C GLN A 353 -13.92 -28.35 -9.85
N ASN A 354 -14.13 -27.87 -11.08
CA ASN A 354 -13.04 -27.66 -12.03
C ASN A 354 -12.12 -26.53 -11.55
N VAL A 355 -10.83 -26.83 -11.38
CA VAL A 355 -9.80 -25.89 -10.90
C VAL A 355 -8.87 -25.38 -12.00
N GLY A 356 -9.10 -25.73 -13.27
CA GLY A 356 -8.17 -25.45 -14.38
C GLY A 356 -7.91 -23.97 -14.66
N ALA A 357 -8.76 -23.08 -14.16
CA ALA A 357 -8.59 -21.62 -14.27
C ALA A 357 -7.82 -21.00 -13.08
N ILE A 358 -7.60 -21.73 -11.99
CA ILE A 358 -6.97 -21.19 -10.78
C ILE A 358 -5.46 -21.08 -10.99
N HIS A 359 -4.91 -19.89 -10.78
CA HIS A 359 -3.46 -19.66 -10.86
C HIS A 359 -2.71 -20.11 -9.60
N PHE A 360 -3.21 -19.71 -8.43
CA PHE A 360 -2.71 -20.05 -7.10
C PHE A 360 -3.75 -19.65 -6.05
N PHE A 361 -3.59 -20.10 -4.79
CA PHE A 361 -4.44 -19.67 -3.68
C PHE A 361 -3.82 -18.46 -2.96
N CYS A 362 -4.64 -17.52 -2.52
CA CYS A 362 -4.19 -16.25 -1.95
C CYS A 362 -4.36 -16.20 -0.44
N ASN A 363 -3.42 -15.57 0.26
CA ASN A 363 -3.56 -15.08 1.63
C ASN A 363 -3.93 -13.59 1.56
N TYR A 364 -5.25 -13.31 1.60
CA TYR A 364 -5.73 -11.95 1.49
C TYR A 364 -5.44 -11.15 2.75
N GLU A 365 -5.37 -11.78 3.93
CA GLU A 365 -5.11 -11.16 5.22
C GLU A 365 -3.74 -10.48 5.27
N GLU A 366 -2.74 -11.00 4.55
CA GLU A 366 -1.38 -10.45 4.44
C GLU A 366 -1.18 -9.53 3.21
N SER A 367 -2.12 -9.53 2.26
CA SER A 367 -2.03 -8.70 1.05
C SER A 367 -2.22 -7.21 1.37
N ARG A 368 -1.42 -6.31 0.79
CA ARG A 368 -1.45 -4.86 1.11
C ARG A 368 -1.22 -4.02 -0.14
N GLY A 369 -2.05 -3.00 -0.37
CA GLY A 369 -1.86 -2.06 -1.48
C GLY A 369 -1.84 -2.77 -2.83
N ASN A 370 -0.73 -2.66 -3.57
CA ASN A 370 -0.54 -3.31 -4.88
C ASN A 370 0.09 -4.71 -4.78
N TYR A 371 0.27 -5.27 -3.57
CA TYR A 371 0.95 -6.55 -3.38
C TYR A 371 -0.03 -7.65 -2.94
N LEU A 372 -0.09 -8.73 -3.71
CA LEU A 372 -0.87 -9.93 -3.45
C LEU A 372 0.05 -11.02 -2.87
N VAL A 373 -0.37 -11.61 -1.75
CA VAL A 373 0.35 -12.69 -1.08
C VAL A 373 -0.36 -14.01 -1.37
N ASP A 374 0.39 -15.04 -1.76
CA ASP A 374 -0.14 -16.40 -1.91
C ASP A 374 -0.06 -17.21 -0.60
N VAL A 375 -0.70 -18.38 -0.57
CA VAL A 375 -0.69 -19.26 0.61
C VAL A 375 0.68 -19.85 0.94
N ASP A 376 1.62 -19.78 0.00
CA ASP A 376 2.99 -20.25 0.15
C ASP A 376 3.94 -19.11 0.62
N GLY A 377 3.40 -17.91 0.86
CA GLY A 377 4.13 -16.76 1.37
C GLY A 377 4.79 -15.90 0.29
N ASN A 378 4.61 -16.22 -1.00
CA ASN A 378 5.14 -15.40 -2.09
C ASN A 378 4.35 -14.09 -2.15
N ARG A 379 5.05 -12.97 -2.27
CA ARG A 379 4.47 -11.63 -2.39
C ARG A 379 4.77 -11.07 -3.76
N MET A 380 3.70 -10.81 -4.52
CA MET A 380 3.78 -10.38 -5.92
C MET A 380 3.21 -8.96 -6.07
N LEU A 381 3.88 -8.12 -6.87
CA LEU A 381 3.28 -6.91 -7.42
C LEU A 381 2.13 -7.32 -8.34
N ASP A 382 0.91 -7.02 -7.94
CA ASP A 382 -0.31 -7.34 -8.68
C ASP A 382 -0.73 -6.16 -9.56
N VAL A 383 -0.51 -6.32 -10.87
CA VAL A 383 -0.99 -5.41 -11.90
C VAL A 383 -2.11 -6.03 -12.74
N TYR A 384 -2.86 -6.96 -12.15
CA TYR A 384 -4.09 -7.53 -12.70
C TYR A 384 -5.32 -7.26 -11.81
N THR A 385 -5.10 -7.13 -10.50
CA THR A 385 -6.07 -6.71 -9.46
C THR A 385 -7.41 -7.40 -9.53
N GLN A 386 -7.36 -8.74 -9.50
CA GLN A 386 -8.56 -9.59 -9.56
C GLN A 386 -9.44 -9.24 -10.78
N ILE A 387 -8.82 -9.18 -11.96
CA ILE A 387 -9.46 -8.81 -13.23
C ILE A 387 -10.01 -7.37 -13.19
N SER A 388 -9.16 -6.40 -12.82
CA SER A 388 -9.48 -4.97 -12.72
C SER A 388 -10.67 -4.68 -11.78
N SER A 389 -10.77 -5.37 -10.65
CA SER A 389 -11.92 -5.21 -9.72
C SER A 389 -11.55 -4.62 -8.36
N ILE A 390 -10.28 -4.65 -7.96
CA ILE A 390 -9.84 -3.96 -6.74
C ILE A 390 -9.53 -2.49 -7.07
N PRO A 391 -10.26 -1.51 -6.49
CA PRO A 391 -10.09 -0.10 -6.85
C PRO A 391 -8.87 0.53 -6.20
N ILE A 392 -8.68 0.40 -4.89
CA ILE A 392 -7.67 1.15 -4.11
C ILE A 392 -6.67 0.24 -3.38
N GLY A 393 -6.46 -0.98 -3.89
CA GLY A 393 -5.53 -1.95 -3.34
C GLY A 393 -6.08 -2.81 -2.20
N TYR A 394 -5.32 -3.83 -1.82
CA TYR A 394 -5.68 -4.81 -0.80
C TYR A 394 -5.60 -4.23 0.62
N ASN A 395 -6.58 -4.58 1.46
CA ASN A 395 -6.69 -4.18 2.87
C ASN A 395 -6.45 -2.68 3.12
N HIS A 396 -7.00 -1.85 2.24
CA HIS A 396 -6.86 -0.41 2.35
C HIS A 396 -7.40 0.08 3.71
N PRO A 397 -6.61 0.85 4.50
CA PRO A 397 -7.01 1.24 5.86
C PRO A 397 -8.37 1.95 5.94
N ALA A 398 -8.71 2.74 4.92
CA ALA A 398 -10.02 3.40 4.86
C ALA A 398 -11.19 2.39 4.78
N LEU A 399 -11.04 1.29 4.02
CA LEU A 399 -12.07 0.25 3.94
C LEU A 399 -12.14 -0.57 5.22
N MET A 400 -11.00 -0.82 5.87
CA MET A 400 -10.98 -1.45 7.19
C MET A 400 -11.77 -0.62 8.21
N LYS A 401 -11.64 0.71 8.19
CA LYS A 401 -12.43 1.62 9.04
C LYS A 401 -13.94 1.54 8.78
N VAL A 402 -14.36 1.34 7.52
CA VAL A 402 -15.79 1.11 7.20
C VAL A 402 -16.30 -0.17 7.85
N MET A 403 -15.50 -1.23 7.82
CA MET A 403 -15.85 -2.53 8.40
C MET A 403 -15.90 -2.50 9.94
N THR A 404 -14.96 -1.79 10.59
CA THR A 404 -14.89 -1.74 12.06
C THR A 404 -15.84 -0.70 12.67
N ASN A 405 -16.56 0.08 11.87
CA ASN A 405 -17.52 1.06 12.39
C ASN A 405 -18.79 0.34 12.90
N PRO A 406 -19.13 0.44 14.20
CA PRO A 406 -20.31 -0.22 14.78
C PRO A 406 -21.63 0.14 14.08
N ASN A 407 -21.74 1.35 13.52
CA ASN A 407 -22.95 1.81 12.82
C ASN A 407 -23.19 1.09 11.49
N ASN A 408 -22.17 0.42 10.93
CA ASN A 408 -22.28 -0.27 9.64
C ASN A 408 -22.63 -1.76 9.79
N VAL A 409 -22.57 -2.34 10.99
CA VAL A 409 -22.73 -3.78 11.23
C VAL A 409 -24.04 -4.32 10.62
N SER A 410 -25.15 -3.60 10.80
CA SER A 410 -26.46 -4.01 10.27
C SER A 410 -26.47 -4.18 8.75
N ALA A 411 -25.74 -3.33 8.01
CA ALA A 411 -25.69 -3.38 6.55
C ALA A 411 -24.98 -4.64 6.01
N PHE A 412 -24.15 -5.31 6.82
CA PHE A 412 -23.44 -6.53 6.43
C PHE A 412 -24.22 -7.81 6.71
N VAL A 413 -25.09 -7.81 7.74
CA VAL A 413 -25.83 -8.99 8.16
C VAL A 413 -27.29 -8.98 7.69
N ASN A 414 -27.87 -7.80 7.46
CA ASN A 414 -29.25 -7.65 7.00
C ASN A 414 -29.28 -7.21 5.54
N ARG A 415 -29.21 -8.16 4.60
CA ARG A 415 -29.28 -7.86 3.17
C ARG A 415 -30.74 -7.70 2.71
N PRO A 416 -31.19 -6.50 2.34
CA PRO A 416 -32.59 -6.24 2.01
C PRO A 416 -32.94 -6.65 0.58
N ALA A 417 -34.24 -6.86 0.33
CA ALA A 417 -34.78 -6.86 -1.02
C ALA A 417 -34.99 -5.41 -1.48
N LEU A 418 -33.93 -4.79 -2.03
CA LEU A 418 -33.85 -3.32 -2.25
C LEU A 418 -35.00 -2.73 -3.07
N GLY A 419 -35.59 -3.50 -3.99
CA GLY A 419 -36.69 -3.01 -4.81
C GLY A 419 -38.04 -2.90 -4.08
N ILE A 420 -38.17 -3.43 -2.85
CA ILE A 420 -39.41 -3.38 -2.05
C ILE A 420 -39.21 -2.91 -0.61
N LEU A 421 -38.05 -3.18 -0.01
CA LEU A 421 -37.74 -2.89 1.40
C LEU A 421 -36.34 -2.27 1.53
N PRO A 422 -36.07 -1.11 0.90
CA PRO A 422 -34.77 -0.46 1.03
C PRO A 422 -34.54 0.04 2.46
N PRO A 423 -33.28 0.09 2.94
CA PRO A 423 -32.96 0.69 4.23
C PRO A 423 -33.17 2.21 4.17
N GLU A 424 -33.40 2.83 5.33
CA GLU A 424 -33.71 4.26 5.47
C GLU A 424 -32.71 5.17 4.73
N ASN A 425 -31.42 4.88 4.85
CA ASN A 425 -30.33 5.67 4.27
C ASN A 425 -30.02 5.36 2.80
N PHE A 426 -30.77 4.48 2.14
CA PHE A 426 -30.45 4.06 0.77
C PHE A 426 -30.42 5.21 -0.25
N PRO A 427 -31.40 6.15 -0.27
CA PRO A 427 -31.36 7.28 -1.19
C PRO A 427 -30.11 8.14 -1.00
N ASP A 428 -29.79 8.51 0.25
CA ASP A 428 -28.62 9.34 0.56
C ASP A 428 -27.32 8.64 0.17
N LYS A 429 -27.21 7.33 0.44
CA LYS A 429 -26.04 6.55 0.04
C LYS A 429 -25.88 6.44 -1.47
N LEU A 430 -26.96 6.40 -2.23
CA LEU A 430 -26.89 6.49 -3.69
C LEU A 430 -26.43 7.88 -4.16
N VAL A 431 -26.89 8.95 -3.50
CA VAL A 431 -26.47 10.33 -3.79
C VAL A 431 -24.98 10.53 -3.51
N GLU A 432 -24.51 10.12 -2.33
CA GLU A 432 -23.11 10.23 -1.90
C GLU A 432 -22.15 9.38 -2.76
N SER A 433 -22.63 8.26 -3.30
CA SER A 433 -21.83 7.34 -4.11
C SER A 433 -22.12 7.47 -5.61
N LEU A 434 -23.02 6.65 -6.15
CA LEU A 434 -23.25 6.48 -7.58
C LEU A 434 -23.71 7.77 -8.28
N LEU A 435 -24.63 8.55 -7.69
CA LEU A 435 -25.08 9.78 -8.36
C LEU A 435 -24.03 10.90 -8.31
N SER A 436 -23.07 10.86 -7.38
CA SER A 436 -21.94 11.82 -7.33
C SER A 436 -20.97 11.71 -8.51
N ILE A 437 -21.07 10.62 -9.26
CA ILE A 437 -20.23 10.28 -10.43
C ILE A 437 -21.12 9.97 -11.64
N ALA A 438 -22.37 10.44 -11.66
CA ALA A 438 -23.27 10.14 -12.77
C ALA A 438 -22.72 10.69 -14.10
N PRO A 439 -22.74 9.90 -15.20
CA PRO A 439 -22.37 10.41 -16.52
C PRO A 439 -23.23 11.59 -16.97
N ASN A 440 -22.67 12.45 -17.83
CA ASN A 440 -23.39 13.60 -18.38
C ASN A 440 -24.72 13.18 -19.04
N GLY A 441 -25.78 13.92 -18.72
CA GLY A 441 -27.12 13.68 -19.25
C GLY A 441 -27.89 12.51 -18.61
N MET A 442 -27.33 11.86 -17.57
CA MET A 442 -27.99 10.75 -16.86
C MET A 442 -28.23 11.08 -15.39
N THR A 443 -29.49 11.12 -14.99
CA THR A 443 -29.92 11.43 -13.60
C THR A 443 -30.47 10.21 -12.87
N ARG A 444 -30.57 9.07 -13.55
CA ARG A 444 -31.13 7.82 -13.04
C ARG A 444 -30.07 6.73 -12.98
N VAL A 445 -30.11 5.93 -11.93
CA VAL A 445 -29.27 4.76 -11.75
C VAL A 445 -30.09 3.58 -11.27
N GLN A 446 -29.85 2.40 -11.86
CA GLN A 446 -30.42 1.14 -11.43
C GLN A 446 -29.31 0.23 -10.93
N THR A 447 -29.34 -0.12 -9.65
CA THR A 447 -28.34 -1.00 -9.03
C THR A 447 -28.58 -2.47 -9.35
N MET A 448 -27.48 -3.22 -9.49
CA MET A 448 -27.39 -4.64 -9.81
C MET A 448 -26.22 -5.28 -9.06
N ALA A 449 -26.10 -6.61 -9.05
CA ALA A 449 -25.05 -7.28 -8.28
C ALA A 449 -23.73 -7.45 -9.05
N CYS A 450 -23.75 -7.54 -10.38
CA CYS A 450 -22.56 -7.79 -11.20
C CYS A 450 -22.72 -7.21 -12.62
N GLY A 451 -21.64 -7.24 -13.40
CA GLY A 451 -21.64 -6.73 -14.78
C GLY A 451 -22.65 -7.42 -15.70
N SER A 452 -22.77 -8.75 -15.63
CA SER A 452 -23.71 -9.49 -16.48
C SER A 452 -25.16 -9.06 -16.25
N CYS A 453 -25.63 -9.03 -15.00
CA CYS A 453 -27.01 -8.60 -14.74
C CYS A 453 -27.22 -7.09 -14.95
N SER A 454 -26.15 -6.28 -14.89
CA SER A 454 -26.21 -4.88 -15.31
C SER A 454 -26.52 -4.77 -16.80
N ASN A 455 -25.78 -5.51 -17.63
CA ASN A 455 -25.97 -5.53 -19.09
C ASN A 455 -27.30 -6.18 -19.50
N GLU A 456 -27.69 -7.33 -18.92
CA GLU A 456 -28.99 -7.96 -19.19
C GLU A 456 -30.17 -7.00 -18.92
N ASN A 457 -30.12 -6.26 -17.80
CA ASN A 457 -31.20 -5.34 -17.45
C ASN A 457 -31.14 -4.04 -18.26
N ALA A 458 -29.95 -3.60 -18.69
CA ALA A 458 -29.81 -2.55 -19.71
C ALA A 458 -30.46 -2.97 -21.03
N PHE A 459 -30.22 -4.20 -21.50
CA PHE A 459 -30.86 -4.73 -22.73
C PHE A 459 -32.37 -4.75 -22.61
N LYS A 460 -32.90 -5.28 -21.49
CA LYS A 460 -34.35 -5.24 -21.22
C LYS A 460 -34.90 -3.82 -21.21
N THR A 461 -34.18 -2.87 -20.61
CA THR A 461 -34.58 -1.46 -20.58
C THR A 461 -34.67 -0.88 -22.01
N MET A 462 -33.67 -1.16 -22.86
CA MET A 462 -33.68 -0.76 -24.27
C MET A 462 -34.83 -1.40 -25.05
N PHE A 463 -35.11 -2.70 -24.85
CA PHE A 463 -36.24 -3.38 -25.50
C PHE A 463 -37.59 -2.80 -25.07
N ILE A 464 -37.76 -2.50 -23.77
CA ILE A 464 -38.96 -1.88 -23.23
C ILE A 464 -39.16 -0.49 -23.84
N TRP A 465 -38.12 0.34 -23.83
CA TRP A 465 -38.11 1.67 -24.42
C TRP A 465 -38.48 1.62 -25.91
N TYR A 466 -37.84 0.75 -26.68
CA TYR A 466 -38.08 0.60 -28.11
C TYR A 466 -39.55 0.21 -28.40
N ARG A 467 -40.09 -0.77 -27.65
CA ARG A 467 -41.50 -1.16 -27.80
C ARG A 467 -42.49 -0.09 -27.35
N ASN A 468 -42.15 0.69 -26.33
CA ASN A 468 -43.01 1.79 -25.90
C ASN A 468 -43.04 2.91 -26.96
N LYS A 469 -41.90 3.17 -27.61
CA LYS A 469 -41.82 4.07 -28.78
C LYS A 469 -42.68 3.58 -29.94
N GLU A 470 -42.63 2.29 -30.29
CA GLU A 470 -43.47 1.71 -31.35
C GLU A 470 -44.97 1.76 -31.01
N ARG A 471 -45.34 1.49 -29.75
CA ARG A 471 -46.72 1.52 -29.28
C ARG A 471 -47.26 2.93 -28.99
N GLY A 472 -46.42 3.97 -29.06
CA GLY A 472 -46.81 5.33 -28.67
C GLY A 472 -47.24 5.44 -27.20
N TYR A 473 -46.62 4.67 -26.31
CA TYR A 473 -46.95 4.58 -24.87
C TYR A 473 -48.38 4.14 -24.54
N ALA A 474 -49.08 3.52 -25.50
CA ALA A 474 -50.35 2.83 -25.22
C ALA A 474 -50.14 1.58 -24.35
N THR A 475 -51.19 1.22 -23.59
CA THR A 475 -51.26 -0.04 -22.84
C THR A 475 -51.02 -1.23 -23.77
N PRO A 476 -50.24 -2.26 -23.36
CA PRO A 476 -50.08 -3.47 -24.15
C PRO A 476 -51.43 -4.11 -24.50
N SER A 477 -51.54 -4.61 -25.73
CA SER A 477 -52.74 -5.33 -26.21
C SER A 477 -52.94 -6.65 -25.48
N GLU A 478 -54.18 -7.17 -25.44
CA GLU A 478 -54.47 -8.50 -24.89
C GLU A 478 -53.67 -9.61 -25.58
N GLN A 479 -53.42 -9.48 -26.89
CA GLN A 479 -52.60 -10.42 -27.64
C GLN A 479 -51.13 -10.40 -27.16
N GLU A 480 -50.54 -9.22 -26.96
CA GLU A 480 -49.19 -9.10 -26.40
C GLU A 480 -49.11 -9.71 -24.99
N VAL A 481 -50.12 -9.44 -24.15
CA VAL A 481 -50.19 -9.98 -22.78
C VAL A 481 -50.31 -11.52 -22.79
N GLY A 482 -51.14 -12.08 -23.65
CA GLY A 482 -51.33 -13.53 -23.74
C GLY A 482 -50.12 -14.26 -24.31
N THR A 483 -49.51 -13.72 -25.37
CA THR A 483 -48.40 -14.38 -26.09
C THR A 483 -47.05 -14.28 -25.36
N CYS A 484 -46.82 -13.24 -24.55
CA CYS A 484 -45.56 -13.08 -23.83
C CYS A 484 -45.32 -14.18 -22.78
N MET A 485 -46.39 -14.68 -22.15
CA MET A 485 -46.32 -15.74 -21.13
C MET A 485 -45.89 -17.11 -21.68
N ILE A 486 -45.93 -17.27 -23.00
CA ILE A 486 -45.56 -18.51 -23.70
C ILE A 486 -44.42 -18.30 -24.70
N ASN A 487 -43.65 -17.22 -24.53
CA ASN A 487 -42.48 -16.89 -25.35
C ASN A 487 -42.77 -16.69 -26.84
N GLN A 488 -43.95 -16.16 -27.20
CA GLN A 488 -44.36 -15.94 -28.59
C GLN A 488 -44.58 -14.46 -28.91
N SER A 489 -44.47 -14.11 -30.19
CA SER A 489 -44.84 -12.78 -30.69
C SER A 489 -46.36 -12.58 -30.71
N PRO A 490 -46.86 -11.33 -30.58
CA PRO A 490 -46.11 -10.08 -30.47
C PRO A 490 -45.62 -9.75 -29.04
N GLY A 491 -46.03 -10.51 -28.02
CA GLY A 491 -45.68 -10.26 -26.62
C GLY A 491 -44.18 -10.38 -26.32
N CYS A 492 -43.52 -11.35 -26.96
CA CYS A 492 -42.07 -11.46 -27.06
C CYS A 492 -41.65 -10.99 -28.46
N PRO A 493 -41.14 -9.76 -28.60
CA PRO A 493 -40.75 -9.23 -29.90
C PRO A 493 -39.39 -9.77 -30.33
N ASP A 494 -39.18 -9.90 -31.64
CA ASP A 494 -37.91 -10.39 -32.21
C ASP A 494 -36.89 -9.24 -32.36
N LEU A 495 -36.70 -8.44 -31.31
CA LEU A 495 -35.73 -7.34 -31.30
C LEU A 495 -34.30 -7.85 -31.21
N SER A 496 -33.35 -7.03 -31.65
CA SER A 496 -31.92 -7.34 -31.57
C SER A 496 -31.09 -6.27 -30.88
N ILE A 497 -29.94 -6.67 -30.32
CA ILE A 497 -28.88 -5.78 -29.85
C ILE A 497 -27.66 -5.95 -30.75
N LEU A 498 -27.19 -4.85 -31.36
CA LEU A 498 -25.97 -4.87 -32.13
C LEU A 498 -24.76 -4.86 -31.18
N SER A 499 -23.79 -5.73 -31.45
CA SER A 499 -22.55 -5.85 -30.69
C SER A 499 -21.34 -5.94 -31.64
N PHE A 500 -20.13 -6.00 -31.09
CA PHE A 500 -18.90 -5.93 -31.87
C PHE A 500 -18.05 -7.20 -31.72
N MET A 501 -17.40 -7.63 -32.79
CA MET A 501 -16.39 -8.69 -32.74
C MET A 501 -15.29 -8.31 -31.74
N GLY A 502 -14.82 -9.26 -30.94
CA GLY A 502 -13.88 -9.03 -29.83
C GLY A 502 -14.54 -8.63 -28.49
N ALA A 503 -15.82 -8.25 -28.47
CA ALA A 503 -16.46 -7.74 -27.26
C ALA A 503 -16.61 -8.78 -26.13
N PHE A 504 -16.70 -8.33 -24.89
CA PHE A 504 -17.08 -9.13 -23.72
C PHE A 504 -18.03 -8.38 -22.80
N HIS A 505 -19.29 -8.79 -22.79
CA HIS A 505 -20.36 -8.15 -22.01
C HIS A 505 -20.93 -9.04 -20.88
N GLY A 506 -20.33 -10.22 -20.65
CA GLY A 506 -20.74 -11.16 -19.62
C GLY A 506 -21.01 -12.57 -20.16
N ARG A 507 -21.55 -13.45 -19.31
CA ARG A 507 -21.70 -14.88 -19.62
C ARG A 507 -23.11 -15.45 -19.42
N THR A 508 -24.08 -14.63 -18.98
CA THR A 508 -25.50 -15.00 -19.05
C THR A 508 -25.97 -14.96 -20.50
N LEU A 509 -27.06 -15.66 -20.86
CA LEU A 509 -27.40 -15.92 -22.27
C LEU A 509 -27.53 -14.66 -23.15
N GLY A 510 -28.14 -13.57 -22.64
CA GLY A 510 -28.25 -12.32 -23.39
C GLY A 510 -26.89 -11.60 -23.52
N CYS A 511 -26.12 -11.51 -22.44
CA CYS A 511 -24.74 -11.02 -22.47
C CYS A 511 -23.80 -11.84 -23.36
N LEU A 512 -24.02 -13.16 -23.41
CA LEU A 512 -23.17 -14.05 -24.17
C LEU A 512 -23.45 -13.95 -25.68
N ALA A 513 -24.69 -13.65 -26.07
CA ALA A 513 -25.03 -13.35 -27.46
C ALA A 513 -24.33 -12.08 -27.98
N THR A 514 -24.03 -11.12 -27.10
CA THR A 514 -23.27 -9.90 -27.42
C THR A 514 -21.76 -10.02 -27.16
N THR A 515 -21.30 -11.14 -26.61
CA THR A 515 -19.88 -11.42 -26.38
C THR A 515 -19.28 -12.19 -27.56
N HIS A 516 -18.10 -11.77 -28.03
CA HIS A 516 -17.39 -12.36 -29.18
C HIS A 516 -15.87 -12.39 -28.95
N SER A 517 -15.47 -12.75 -27.72
CA SER A 517 -14.08 -12.67 -27.24
C SER A 517 -13.24 -13.92 -27.52
N LYS A 518 -13.70 -15.10 -27.07
CA LYS A 518 -12.98 -16.39 -27.19
C LYS A 518 -13.94 -17.53 -27.46
N VAL A 519 -13.51 -18.51 -28.26
CA VAL A 519 -14.32 -19.69 -28.62
C VAL A 519 -14.82 -20.43 -27.38
N ILE A 520 -13.95 -20.64 -26.39
CA ILE A 520 -14.28 -21.37 -25.15
C ILE A 520 -15.39 -20.70 -24.31
N HIS A 521 -15.67 -19.41 -24.54
CA HIS A 521 -16.77 -18.73 -23.85
C HIS A 521 -18.12 -19.03 -24.49
N LYS A 522 -18.15 -19.43 -25.76
CA LYS A 522 -19.35 -19.43 -26.64
C LYS A 522 -19.78 -20.82 -27.09
N LEU A 523 -18.83 -21.73 -27.25
CA LEU A 523 -19.08 -23.07 -27.77
C LEU A 523 -20.16 -23.80 -26.94
N ASP A 524 -21.03 -24.55 -27.61
CA ASP A 524 -22.11 -25.37 -27.03
C ASP A 524 -23.25 -24.63 -26.32
N ILE A 525 -23.31 -23.29 -26.38
CA ILE A 525 -24.34 -22.48 -25.71
C ILE A 525 -25.30 -21.86 -26.75
N PRO A 526 -26.63 -21.99 -26.58
CA PRO A 526 -27.61 -21.32 -27.45
C PRO A 526 -27.38 -19.81 -27.50
N ALA A 527 -27.60 -19.21 -28.67
CA ALA A 527 -27.39 -17.79 -28.92
C ALA A 527 -28.56 -17.16 -29.69
N PHE A 528 -28.61 -15.84 -29.70
CA PHE A 528 -29.56 -15.06 -30.49
C PHE A 528 -28.93 -14.65 -31.83
N ASP A 529 -29.72 -14.66 -32.91
CA ASP A 529 -29.33 -14.16 -34.24
C ASP A 529 -29.38 -12.61 -34.27
N TRP A 530 -28.43 -12.00 -33.56
CA TRP A 530 -28.25 -10.56 -33.45
C TRP A 530 -27.07 -10.06 -34.31
N PRO A 531 -27.06 -8.78 -34.74
CA PRO A 531 -25.99 -8.26 -35.58
C PRO A 531 -24.67 -8.13 -34.84
N ILE A 532 -23.59 -8.49 -35.52
CA ILE A 532 -22.22 -8.44 -35.02
C ILE A 532 -21.40 -7.62 -36.02
N ALA A 533 -21.01 -6.42 -35.61
CA ALA A 533 -20.16 -5.53 -36.40
C ALA A 533 -18.67 -5.81 -36.15
N PRO A 534 -17.77 -5.50 -37.09
CA PRO A 534 -16.34 -5.48 -36.79
C PRO A 534 -16.00 -4.33 -35.84
N PHE A 535 -15.11 -4.57 -34.86
CA PHE A 535 -14.45 -3.49 -34.13
C PHE A 535 -13.13 -3.11 -34.85
N PRO A 536 -12.75 -1.83 -34.93
CA PRO A 536 -11.55 -1.40 -35.63
C PRO A 536 -10.28 -2.08 -35.12
N LYS A 537 -9.45 -2.60 -36.04
CA LYS A 537 -8.13 -3.14 -35.70
C LYS A 537 -7.02 -2.16 -36.10
N LEU A 538 -6.70 -1.26 -35.18
CA LEU A 538 -5.67 -0.24 -35.42
C LEU A 538 -4.28 -0.84 -35.66
N GLN A 539 -3.55 -0.25 -36.60
CA GLN A 539 -2.12 -0.48 -36.84
C GLN A 539 -1.29 0.49 -36.00
N TYR A 540 -0.11 0.03 -35.57
CA TYR A 540 0.78 0.75 -34.66
C TYR A 540 2.21 0.76 -35.23
N PRO A 541 3.01 1.82 -35.02
CA PRO A 541 2.71 3.04 -34.23
C PRO A 541 1.60 3.91 -34.83
N LEU A 542 0.75 4.53 -34.00
CA LEU A 542 -0.45 5.22 -34.47
C LEU A 542 -0.14 6.38 -35.42
N GLU A 543 1.00 7.03 -35.18
CA GLU A 543 1.49 8.19 -35.93
C GLU A 543 1.89 7.82 -37.37
N GLU A 544 2.26 6.56 -37.62
CA GLU A 544 2.65 6.08 -38.95
C GLU A 544 1.45 5.63 -39.78
N PHE A 545 0.36 5.17 -39.15
CA PHE A 545 -0.80 4.54 -39.80
C PHE A 545 -2.08 5.39 -39.71
N VAL A 546 -1.95 6.71 -39.61
CA VAL A 546 -3.10 7.63 -39.43
C VAL A 546 -4.18 7.42 -40.49
N ARG A 547 -3.79 7.29 -41.76
CA ARG A 547 -4.73 7.14 -42.88
C ARG A 547 -5.41 5.77 -42.86
N GLU A 548 -4.63 4.70 -42.69
CA GLU A 548 -5.10 3.32 -42.68
C GLU A 548 -6.06 3.10 -41.51
N ASN A 549 -5.73 3.65 -40.34
CA ASN A 549 -6.59 3.60 -39.15
C ASN A 549 -7.91 4.35 -39.36
N ALA A 550 -7.87 5.55 -39.95
CA ALA A 550 -9.10 6.29 -40.28
C ALA A 550 -9.98 5.55 -41.30
N GLN A 551 -9.37 4.87 -42.28
CA GLN A 551 -10.10 4.05 -43.26
C GLN A 551 -10.73 2.81 -42.62
N GLU A 552 -10.01 2.13 -41.72
CA GLU A 552 -10.54 0.97 -40.99
C GLU A 552 -11.70 1.36 -40.07
N GLU A 553 -11.59 2.46 -39.34
CA GLU A 553 -12.67 2.98 -38.50
C GLU A 553 -13.91 3.36 -39.34
N ALA A 554 -13.72 4.02 -40.48
CA ALA A 554 -14.80 4.37 -41.39
C ALA A 554 -15.52 3.12 -41.94
N ARG A 555 -14.76 2.11 -42.39
CA ARG A 555 -15.32 0.83 -42.86
C ARG A 555 -16.15 0.14 -41.78
N CYS A 556 -15.67 0.10 -40.54
CA CYS A 556 -16.42 -0.46 -39.42
C CYS A 556 -17.74 0.29 -39.17
N LEU A 557 -17.74 1.62 -39.24
CA LEU A 557 -18.94 2.45 -39.05
C LEU A 557 -19.96 2.24 -40.18
N GLU A 558 -19.52 2.14 -41.44
CA GLU A 558 -20.38 1.81 -42.58
C GLU A 558 -21.05 0.46 -42.40
N GLU A 559 -20.29 -0.57 -41.98
CA GLU A 559 -20.84 -1.89 -41.71
C GLU A 559 -21.85 -1.89 -40.55
N VAL A 560 -21.64 -1.10 -39.50
CA VAL A 560 -22.65 -0.94 -38.43
C VAL A 560 -23.97 -0.45 -39.01
N GLU A 561 -23.94 0.59 -39.84
CA GLU A 561 -25.13 1.18 -40.45
C GLU A 561 -25.84 0.18 -41.39
N ASP A 562 -25.08 -0.56 -42.20
CA ASP A 562 -25.60 -1.63 -43.06
C ASP A 562 -26.28 -2.76 -42.26
N LEU A 563 -25.67 -3.19 -41.15
CA LEU A 563 -26.24 -4.21 -40.27
C LEU A 563 -27.55 -3.73 -39.65
N ILE A 564 -27.66 -2.48 -39.21
CA ILE A 564 -28.92 -1.93 -38.67
C ILE A 564 -30.04 -2.00 -39.71
N VAL A 565 -29.77 -1.57 -40.95
CA VAL A 565 -30.74 -1.61 -42.05
C VAL A 565 -31.13 -3.04 -42.39
N LYS A 566 -30.15 -3.94 -42.51
CA LYS A 566 -30.36 -5.35 -42.85
C LYS A 566 -31.20 -6.08 -41.81
N TRP A 567 -30.98 -5.84 -40.52
CA TRP A 567 -31.77 -6.50 -39.46
C TRP A 567 -33.19 -5.95 -39.37
N ARG A 568 -33.39 -4.65 -39.61
CA ARG A 568 -34.75 -4.08 -39.76
C ARG A 568 -35.51 -4.75 -40.91
N GLN A 569 -34.88 -4.96 -42.06
CA GLN A 569 -35.50 -5.65 -43.21
C GLN A 569 -35.82 -7.13 -42.93
N LYS A 570 -35.06 -7.79 -42.04
CA LYS A 570 -35.34 -9.15 -41.58
C LYS A 570 -36.51 -9.25 -40.58
N GLY A 571 -37.13 -8.12 -40.21
CA GLY A 571 -38.14 -8.09 -39.14
C GLY A 571 -37.55 -8.20 -37.73
N LYS A 572 -36.23 -8.02 -37.58
CA LYS A 572 -35.50 -8.11 -36.31
C LYS A 572 -34.82 -6.79 -35.91
N PRO A 573 -35.57 -5.68 -35.78
CA PRO A 573 -34.97 -4.36 -35.69
C PRO A 573 -34.03 -4.24 -34.48
N VAL A 574 -32.95 -3.47 -34.68
CA VAL A 574 -31.94 -3.21 -33.66
C VAL A 574 -32.47 -2.20 -32.66
N ALA A 575 -32.76 -2.65 -31.44
CA ALA A 575 -33.26 -1.79 -30.36
C ALA A 575 -32.14 -0.96 -29.71
N GLY A 576 -30.92 -1.50 -29.70
CA GLY A 576 -29.76 -0.82 -29.14
C GLY A 576 -28.44 -1.37 -29.65
N ILE A 577 -27.38 -0.60 -29.42
CA ILE A 577 -25.99 -0.94 -29.72
C ILE A 577 -25.24 -0.98 -28.39
N VAL A 578 -24.51 -2.07 -28.12
CA VAL A 578 -23.65 -2.19 -26.93
C VAL A 578 -22.17 -2.18 -27.33
N ILE A 579 -21.34 -1.40 -26.63
CA ILE A 579 -19.92 -1.28 -26.92
C ILE A 579 -19.08 -0.94 -25.67
N GLU A 580 -17.88 -1.49 -25.57
CA GLU A 580 -16.85 -1.12 -24.59
C GLU A 580 -16.03 0.09 -25.12
N PRO A 581 -15.70 1.12 -24.30
CA PRO A 581 -14.79 2.20 -24.73
C PRO A 581 -13.39 1.72 -25.13
N ILE A 582 -12.93 0.64 -24.50
CA ILE A 582 -11.73 -0.12 -24.87
C ILE A 582 -12.10 -1.59 -24.66
N GLN A 583 -12.09 -2.41 -25.73
CA GLN A 583 -12.46 -3.83 -25.59
C GLN A 583 -11.39 -4.56 -24.78
N ALA A 584 -11.77 -5.11 -23.63
CA ALA A 584 -10.79 -5.69 -22.72
C ALA A 584 -10.42 -7.14 -23.07
N GLU A 585 -11.35 -8.09 -22.85
CA GLU A 585 -11.05 -9.53 -23.01
C GLU A 585 -10.68 -9.89 -24.46
N GLY A 586 -11.22 -9.15 -25.43
CA GLY A 586 -10.94 -9.29 -26.86
C GLY A 586 -9.52 -8.97 -27.28
N GLY A 587 -8.70 -8.40 -26.38
CA GLY A 587 -7.29 -8.11 -26.65
C GLY A 587 -6.92 -6.64 -26.53
N ASP A 588 -7.52 -5.89 -25.60
CA ASP A 588 -7.24 -4.45 -25.41
C ASP A 588 -7.34 -3.67 -26.73
N ASN A 589 -8.47 -3.80 -27.44
CA ASN A 589 -8.67 -3.10 -28.73
C ASN A 589 -9.13 -1.66 -28.46
N HIS A 590 -8.38 -0.69 -28.99
CA HIS A 590 -8.69 0.74 -28.92
C HIS A 590 -9.29 1.23 -30.24
N ALA A 591 -10.07 2.30 -30.17
CA ALA A 591 -10.50 3.10 -31.31
C ALA A 591 -10.40 4.59 -30.95
N SER A 592 -10.38 5.46 -31.94
CA SER A 592 -10.31 6.91 -31.73
C SER A 592 -11.58 7.45 -31.06
N PRO A 593 -11.51 8.58 -30.33
CA PRO A 593 -12.71 9.28 -29.87
C PRO A 593 -13.70 9.60 -31.00
N ASP A 594 -13.20 9.93 -32.20
CA ASP A 594 -14.03 10.24 -33.37
C ASP A 594 -14.87 9.03 -33.83
N PHE A 595 -14.32 7.81 -33.76
CA PHE A 595 -15.08 6.59 -34.01
C PHE A 595 -16.30 6.47 -33.09
N PHE A 596 -16.11 6.64 -31.77
CA PHE A 596 -17.22 6.53 -30.80
C PHE A 596 -18.26 7.64 -30.97
N ILE A 597 -17.82 8.86 -31.26
CA ILE A 597 -18.70 10.00 -31.57
C ILE A 597 -19.58 9.69 -32.79
N LYS A 598 -18.97 9.22 -33.89
CA LYS A 598 -19.69 8.85 -35.11
C LYS A 598 -20.63 7.68 -34.87
N LEU A 599 -20.21 6.68 -34.09
CA LEU A 599 -21.05 5.55 -33.73
C LEU A 599 -22.27 5.98 -32.91
N ARG A 600 -22.10 6.87 -31.92
CA ARG A 600 -23.21 7.47 -31.16
C ARG A 600 -24.19 8.18 -32.09
N ASN A 601 -23.69 8.90 -33.11
CA ASN A 601 -24.52 9.58 -34.10
C ASN A 601 -25.30 8.58 -34.99
N ILE A 602 -24.69 7.45 -35.38
CA ILE A 602 -25.37 6.38 -36.12
C ILE A 602 -26.50 5.79 -35.27
N ALA A 603 -26.26 5.48 -33.99
CA ALA A 603 -27.28 4.97 -33.08
C ALA A 603 -28.49 5.92 -33.02
N ARG A 604 -28.24 7.21 -32.82
CA ARG A 604 -29.28 8.26 -32.78
C ARG A 604 -30.04 8.36 -34.10
N LYS A 605 -29.34 8.38 -35.24
CA LYS A 605 -29.92 8.45 -36.59
C LYS A 605 -30.93 7.33 -36.85
N HIS A 606 -30.63 6.12 -36.37
CA HIS A 606 -31.50 4.95 -36.59
C HIS A 606 -32.51 4.70 -35.48
N GLY A 607 -32.48 5.50 -34.41
CA GLY A 607 -33.35 5.35 -33.25
C GLY A 607 -33.02 4.12 -32.40
N CYS A 608 -31.75 3.72 -32.37
CA CYS A 608 -31.22 2.69 -31.49
C CYS A 608 -30.68 3.34 -30.21
N ALA A 609 -30.94 2.72 -29.05
CA ALA A 609 -30.30 3.16 -27.81
C ALA A 609 -28.80 2.85 -27.83
N PHE A 610 -27.97 3.76 -27.34
CA PHE A 610 -26.51 3.61 -27.27
C PHE A 610 -26.08 3.23 -25.86
N HIS A 611 -25.63 1.99 -25.68
CA HIS A 611 -25.22 1.41 -24.42
C HIS A 611 -23.70 1.28 -24.37
N VAL A 612 -23.07 2.05 -23.48
CA VAL A 612 -21.64 1.99 -23.21
C VAL A 612 -21.38 1.08 -22.01
N ASP A 613 -20.63 0.00 -22.23
CA ASP A 613 -20.23 -0.93 -21.18
C ASP A 613 -18.92 -0.50 -20.53
N GLU A 614 -19.03 0.12 -19.37
CA GLU A 614 -17.90 0.58 -18.54
C GLU A 614 -17.64 -0.35 -17.36
N VAL A 615 -18.09 -1.61 -17.43
CA VAL A 615 -17.84 -2.62 -16.39
C VAL A 615 -16.35 -2.80 -16.11
N GLN A 616 -15.46 -2.62 -17.10
CA GLN A 616 -14.01 -2.76 -16.91
C GLN A 616 -13.21 -1.46 -17.04
N THR A 617 -13.65 -0.52 -17.88
CA THR A 617 -12.97 0.75 -18.12
C THR A 617 -13.35 1.83 -17.09
N GLY A 618 -14.51 1.70 -16.44
CA GLY A 618 -15.00 2.62 -15.43
C GLY A 618 -14.26 2.51 -14.09
N GLY A 619 -14.37 3.56 -13.29
CA GLY A 619 -13.75 3.66 -11.97
C GLY A 619 -12.32 4.20 -12.00
N GLY A 620 -11.94 4.98 -13.01
CA GLY A 620 -10.75 5.85 -12.93
C GLY A 620 -9.49 5.40 -13.67
N THR A 621 -9.42 4.15 -14.14
CA THR A 621 -8.18 3.53 -14.65
C THR A 621 -7.61 4.17 -15.94
N THR A 622 -8.41 4.99 -16.62
CA THR A 622 -8.00 5.71 -17.84
C THR A 622 -7.60 7.17 -17.58
N GLY A 623 -7.49 7.57 -16.30
CA GLY A 623 -7.23 8.96 -15.89
C GLY A 623 -8.48 9.84 -15.81
N LYS A 624 -9.63 9.33 -16.25
CA LYS A 624 -10.97 9.89 -16.02
C LYS A 624 -11.84 8.86 -15.32
N PHE A 625 -12.91 9.30 -14.64
CA PHE A 625 -13.73 8.38 -13.87
C PHE A 625 -14.41 7.35 -14.79
N TRP A 626 -15.04 7.83 -15.86
CA TRP A 626 -15.52 7.02 -16.97
C TRP A 626 -14.67 7.23 -18.22
N ALA A 627 -14.34 6.16 -18.94
CA ALA A 627 -13.49 6.26 -20.13
C ALA A 627 -14.18 7.04 -21.28
N HIS A 628 -15.51 6.99 -21.40
CA HIS A 628 -16.24 7.74 -22.42
C HIS A 628 -16.12 9.26 -22.26
N GLU A 629 -15.74 9.77 -21.08
CA GLU A 629 -15.48 11.20 -20.87
C GLU A 629 -14.32 11.74 -21.74
N HIS A 630 -13.50 10.86 -22.30
CA HIS A 630 -12.45 11.22 -23.27
C HIS A 630 -13.01 11.53 -24.66
N TRP A 631 -14.27 11.23 -24.93
CA TRP A 631 -14.94 11.58 -26.19
C TRP A 631 -15.36 13.05 -26.25
N GLY A 632 -15.38 13.76 -25.11
CA GLY A 632 -15.70 15.19 -25.06
C GLY A 632 -17.12 15.52 -25.53
N GLN A 633 -18.09 14.62 -25.31
CA GLN A 633 -19.49 14.80 -25.69
C GLN A 633 -20.39 15.01 -24.47
N ASP A 634 -21.36 15.91 -24.60
CA ASP A 634 -22.43 16.11 -23.60
C ASP A 634 -23.50 15.00 -23.63
N ASP A 635 -23.65 14.34 -24.79
CA ASP A 635 -24.53 13.19 -24.99
C ASP A 635 -23.73 11.94 -25.41
N PRO A 636 -22.93 11.37 -24.48
CA PRO A 636 -22.05 10.26 -24.80
C PRO A 636 -22.81 8.94 -24.97
N ALA A 637 -23.96 8.77 -24.32
CA ALA A 637 -24.71 7.52 -24.29
C ALA A 637 -26.18 7.71 -23.86
N ASP A 638 -26.96 6.64 -24.05
CA ASP A 638 -28.31 6.49 -23.48
C ASP A 638 -28.30 5.61 -22.23
N VAL A 639 -27.37 4.66 -22.15
CA VAL A 639 -27.14 3.76 -21.02
C VAL A 639 -25.63 3.60 -20.77
N VAL A 640 -25.20 3.63 -19.51
CA VAL A 640 -23.82 3.30 -19.11
C VAL A 640 -23.85 2.24 -18.02
N SER A 641 -23.35 1.03 -18.29
CA SER A 641 -23.27 -0.04 -17.29
C SER A 641 -21.91 -0.07 -16.58
N PHE A 642 -21.90 -0.54 -15.33
CA PHE A 642 -20.71 -0.57 -14.49
C PHE A 642 -20.74 -1.74 -13.50
N SER A 643 -19.56 -2.14 -13.00
CA SER A 643 -19.36 -3.18 -11.98
C SER A 643 -17.90 -3.15 -11.50
N LYS A 644 -17.28 -4.28 -11.19
CA LYS A 644 -15.83 -4.41 -10.86
C LYS A 644 -15.33 -3.36 -9.85
N LYS A 645 -14.53 -2.37 -10.26
CA LYS A 645 -13.98 -1.30 -9.39
C LYS A 645 -15.08 -0.52 -8.64
N MET A 646 -16.30 -0.53 -9.15
CA MET A 646 -17.47 0.06 -8.52
C MET A 646 -18.02 -0.76 -7.34
N LEU A 647 -17.50 -1.96 -7.07
CA LEU A 647 -17.89 -2.92 -6.02
C LEU A 647 -19.32 -3.48 -6.10
N THR A 648 -20.27 -2.66 -6.55
CA THR A 648 -21.63 -3.00 -6.93
C THR A 648 -21.77 -2.94 -8.44
N GLY A 649 -22.79 -3.60 -8.99
CA GLY A 649 -23.17 -3.45 -10.40
C GLY A 649 -24.27 -2.41 -10.57
N GLY A 650 -24.51 -2.01 -11.81
CA GLY A 650 -25.66 -1.21 -12.16
C GLY A 650 -25.52 -0.60 -13.54
N TYR A 651 -26.50 0.22 -13.88
CA TYR A 651 -26.43 1.06 -15.07
C TYR A 651 -27.09 2.41 -14.83
N TYR A 652 -26.48 3.46 -15.36
CA TYR A 652 -27.11 4.75 -15.54
C TYR A 652 -27.91 4.74 -16.83
N HIS A 653 -28.96 5.55 -16.90
CA HIS A 653 -29.71 5.73 -18.13
C HIS A 653 -30.35 7.11 -18.21
N ARG A 654 -30.69 7.53 -19.43
CA ARG A 654 -31.51 8.72 -19.67
C ARG A 654 -32.93 8.53 -19.11
N ASP A 655 -33.57 9.64 -18.75
CA ASP A 655 -34.94 9.63 -18.20
C ASP A 655 -35.95 8.97 -19.15
N GLU A 656 -35.79 9.13 -20.47
CA GLU A 656 -36.68 8.53 -21.47
C GLU A 656 -36.65 6.99 -21.48
N LEU A 657 -35.58 6.37 -20.97
CA LEU A 657 -35.46 4.92 -20.86
C LEU A 657 -36.05 4.37 -19.54
N GLN A 658 -36.52 5.21 -18.63
CA GLN A 658 -37.13 4.77 -17.39
C GLN A 658 -38.29 3.80 -17.67
N PRO A 659 -38.27 2.57 -17.11
CA PRO A 659 -39.40 1.65 -17.26
C PRO A 659 -40.70 2.27 -16.74
N ASP A 660 -41.76 2.14 -17.54
CA ASP A 660 -43.09 2.74 -17.31
C ASP A 660 -43.90 2.03 -16.21
N LYS A 661 -43.52 0.80 -15.86
CA LYS A 661 -44.15 -0.02 -14.83
C LYS A 661 -43.10 -0.63 -13.90
N PRO A 662 -43.40 -0.76 -12.58
CA PRO A 662 -42.55 -1.49 -11.66
C PRO A 662 -42.48 -2.98 -12.00
N TYR A 663 -41.60 -3.73 -11.34
CA TYR A 663 -41.40 -5.18 -11.47
C TYR A 663 -40.89 -5.70 -12.83
N ARG A 664 -40.76 -4.85 -13.86
CA ARG A 664 -40.17 -5.26 -15.16
C ARG A 664 -38.65 -5.39 -15.09
N ILE A 665 -38.01 -4.39 -14.48
CA ILE A 665 -36.61 -4.42 -14.10
C ILE A 665 -36.56 -4.66 -12.60
N PHE A 666 -36.32 -5.91 -12.23
CA PHE A 666 -36.36 -6.33 -10.84
C PHE A 666 -35.60 -7.65 -10.66
N ASN A 667 -35.05 -7.84 -9.47
CA ASN A 667 -34.65 -9.13 -8.92
C ASN A 667 -34.62 -9.01 -7.39
N THR A 668 -34.33 -10.12 -6.69
CA THR A 668 -34.40 -10.17 -5.22
C THR A 668 -33.57 -9.09 -4.54
N TRP A 669 -32.32 -8.85 -4.96
CA TRP A 669 -31.39 -8.00 -4.20
C TRP A 669 -31.09 -6.65 -4.83
N MET A 670 -31.15 -6.52 -6.16
CA MET A 670 -30.88 -5.27 -6.88
C MET A 670 -29.57 -4.59 -6.43
N GLY A 671 -28.51 -5.39 -6.20
CA GLY A 671 -27.25 -4.93 -5.60
C GLY A 671 -27.08 -5.39 -4.15
N ASP A 672 -26.35 -4.60 -3.36
CA ASP A 672 -26.08 -4.86 -1.95
C ASP A 672 -25.65 -3.54 -1.26
N PRO A 673 -26.39 -3.07 -0.23
CA PRO A 673 -26.02 -1.84 0.50
C PRO A 673 -24.62 -1.84 1.10
N SER A 674 -24.11 -3.01 1.50
CA SER A 674 -22.75 -3.12 2.05
C SER A 674 -21.70 -2.68 1.03
N LYS A 675 -21.94 -2.92 -0.26
CA LYS A 675 -21.04 -2.53 -1.35
C LYS A 675 -21.11 -1.02 -1.61
N ASN A 676 -22.28 -0.41 -1.44
CA ASN A 676 -22.44 1.04 -1.56
C ASN A 676 -21.70 1.78 -0.43
N LEU A 677 -21.67 1.22 0.79
CA LEU A 677 -20.89 1.78 1.89
C LEU A 677 -19.39 1.79 1.57
N PHE A 678 -18.85 0.67 1.11
CA PHE A 678 -17.44 0.62 0.68
C PHE A 678 -17.18 1.53 -0.52
N LEU A 679 -18.07 1.55 -1.52
CA LEU A 679 -17.91 2.39 -2.69
C LEU A 679 -17.86 3.87 -2.31
N SER A 680 -18.71 4.31 -1.38
CA SER A 680 -18.69 5.69 -0.88
C SER A 680 -17.30 6.07 -0.35
N GLU A 681 -16.67 5.18 0.43
CA GLU A 681 -15.32 5.43 0.94
C GLU A 681 -14.24 5.31 -0.14
N VAL A 682 -14.38 4.40 -1.11
CA VAL A 682 -13.51 4.35 -2.29
C VAL A 682 -13.53 5.69 -3.03
N LEU A 683 -14.71 6.25 -3.27
CA LEU A 683 -14.85 7.54 -3.94
C LEU A 683 -14.24 8.68 -3.12
N ASN A 684 -14.40 8.66 -1.79
CA ASN A 684 -13.74 9.62 -0.91
C ASN A 684 -12.21 9.56 -1.01
N VAL A 685 -11.64 8.35 -1.01
CA VAL A 685 -10.20 8.13 -1.19
C VAL A 685 -9.75 8.66 -2.56
N ILE A 686 -10.45 8.30 -3.64
CA ILE A 686 -10.14 8.77 -5.00
C ILE A 686 -10.07 10.30 -5.06
N ARG A 687 -11.05 11.00 -4.47
CA ARG A 687 -11.09 12.47 -4.45
C ARG A 687 -10.00 13.06 -3.54
N ARG A 688 -9.88 12.56 -2.30
CA ARG A 688 -8.95 13.09 -1.28
C ARG A 688 -7.48 12.94 -1.68
N GLU A 689 -7.15 11.83 -2.33
CA GLU A 689 -5.76 11.49 -2.70
C GLU A 689 -5.48 11.75 -4.18
N ASN A 690 -6.43 12.36 -4.89
CA ASN A 690 -6.31 12.76 -6.29
C ASN A 690 -5.85 11.61 -7.22
N LEU A 691 -6.46 10.44 -7.04
CA LEU A 691 -5.97 9.20 -7.66
C LEU A 691 -6.14 9.18 -9.19
N LEU A 692 -7.02 10.00 -9.76
CA LEU A 692 -7.18 10.09 -11.22
C LEU A 692 -5.96 10.78 -11.88
N GLU A 693 -5.38 11.78 -11.20
CA GLU A 693 -4.12 12.40 -11.64
C GLU A 693 -2.96 11.43 -11.48
N GLU A 694 -2.91 10.68 -10.37
CA GLU A 694 -1.90 9.64 -10.17
C GLU A 694 -1.96 8.56 -11.26
N VAL A 695 -3.15 8.12 -11.66
CA VAL A 695 -3.33 7.17 -12.78
C VAL A 695 -2.85 7.76 -14.10
N THR A 696 -3.09 9.05 -14.35
CA THR A 696 -2.61 9.73 -15.56
C THR A 696 -1.07 9.75 -15.60
N ARG A 697 -0.45 10.09 -14.46
CA ARG A 697 0.99 10.19 -14.29
C ARG A 697 1.68 8.82 -14.41
N SER A 698 1.28 7.86 -13.58
CA SER A 698 1.83 6.50 -13.58
C SER A 698 1.53 5.76 -14.89
N GLY A 699 0.36 5.98 -15.49
CA GLY A 699 -0.02 5.43 -16.79
C GLY A 699 0.88 5.90 -17.92
N LYS A 700 1.22 7.21 -17.95
CA LYS A 700 2.18 7.76 -18.91
C LYS A 700 3.55 7.11 -18.77
N ALA A 701 4.06 6.99 -17.54
CA ALA A 701 5.34 6.33 -17.28
C ALA A 701 5.33 4.86 -17.72
N LEU A 702 4.24 4.13 -17.45
CA LEU A 702 4.07 2.74 -17.85
C LEU A 702 4.10 2.61 -19.37
N LEU A 703 3.29 3.39 -20.09
CA LEU A 703 3.22 3.31 -21.55
C LEU A 703 4.55 3.67 -22.22
N GLN A 704 5.25 4.70 -21.72
CA GLN A 704 6.60 5.05 -22.18
C GLN A 704 7.61 3.92 -21.97
N GLY A 705 7.56 3.26 -20.80
CA GLY A 705 8.37 2.09 -20.52
C GLY A 705 8.08 0.91 -21.46
N LEU A 706 6.80 0.67 -21.77
CA LEU A 706 6.41 -0.36 -22.73
C LEU A 706 6.91 -0.06 -24.14
N TYR A 707 6.88 1.20 -24.59
CA TYR A 707 7.50 1.60 -25.86
C TYR A 707 9.02 1.37 -25.88
N ALA A 708 9.71 1.67 -24.78
CA ALA A 708 11.14 1.41 -24.66
C ALA A 708 11.45 -0.09 -24.75
N LEU A 709 10.70 -0.94 -24.03
CA LEU A 709 10.84 -2.40 -24.10
C LEU A 709 10.52 -2.93 -25.49
N GLN A 710 9.48 -2.43 -26.15
CA GLN A 710 9.16 -2.81 -27.53
C GLN A 710 10.31 -2.47 -28.49
N THR A 711 10.91 -1.29 -28.35
CA THR A 711 12.05 -0.85 -29.16
C THR A 711 13.28 -1.72 -28.93
N GLN A 712 13.50 -2.14 -27.68
CA GLN A 712 14.62 -2.99 -27.31
C GLN A 712 14.43 -4.46 -27.72
N TYR A 713 13.19 -4.96 -27.72
CA TYR A 713 12.83 -6.35 -28.01
C TYR A 713 11.79 -6.48 -29.14
N PRO A 714 12.04 -5.92 -30.34
CA PRO A 714 11.02 -5.82 -31.41
C PRO A 714 10.66 -7.18 -32.03
N HIS A 715 11.48 -8.21 -31.83
CA HIS A 715 11.21 -9.59 -32.25
C HIS A 715 10.29 -10.35 -31.29
N ILE A 716 10.10 -9.83 -30.06
CA ILE A 716 9.26 -10.42 -29.02
C ILE A 716 7.98 -9.60 -28.84
N LEU A 717 8.10 -8.27 -28.86
CA LEU A 717 7.04 -7.35 -28.46
C LEU A 717 6.61 -6.45 -29.60
N SER A 718 5.31 -6.13 -29.65
CA SER A 718 4.74 -5.20 -30.62
C SER A 718 3.46 -4.55 -30.10
N ARG A 719 3.02 -3.47 -30.76
CA ARG A 719 1.72 -2.81 -30.57
C ARG A 719 1.44 -2.38 -29.11
N ALA A 720 2.45 -1.87 -28.41
CA ALA A 720 2.26 -1.22 -27.12
C ALA A 720 1.21 -0.10 -27.23
N ARG A 721 0.25 -0.09 -26.31
CA ARG A 721 -0.93 0.79 -26.34
C ARG A 721 -1.51 0.96 -24.95
N GLY A 722 -2.23 2.06 -24.72
CA GLY A 722 -2.93 2.26 -23.46
C GLY A 722 -3.46 3.67 -23.26
N GLN A 723 -4.27 3.82 -22.22
CA GLN A 723 -4.82 5.10 -21.78
C GLN A 723 -4.91 5.08 -20.24
N GLY A 724 -4.28 6.05 -19.58
CA GLY A 724 -4.00 5.93 -18.13
C GLY A 724 -3.19 4.67 -17.85
N THR A 725 -3.49 3.95 -16.77
CA THR A 725 -2.84 2.68 -16.43
C THR A 725 -3.45 1.47 -17.16
N PHE A 726 -4.50 1.67 -17.97
CA PHE A 726 -5.12 0.64 -18.80
C PHE A 726 -4.27 0.41 -20.06
N CYS A 727 -3.15 -0.31 -19.89
CA CYS A 727 -2.15 -0.54 -20.92
C CYS A 727 -2.08 -2.02 -21.33
N ALA A 728 -1.53 -2.26 -22.52
CA ALA A 728 -1.27 -3.59 -23.06
C ALA A 728 -0.13 -3.60 -24.08
N ILE A 729 0.42 -4.80 -24.33
CA ILE A 729 1.44 -5.05 -25.36
C ILE A 729 1.27 -6.46 -25.93
N ASP A 730 1.45 -6.62 -27.24
CA ASP A 730 1.34 -7.93 -27.89
C ASP A 730 2.70 -8.64 -27.86
N ALA A 731 2.70 -9.93 -27.51
CA ALA A 731 3.83 -10.82 -27.74
C ALA A 731 3.78 -11.38 -29.18
N CYS A 732 4.89 -11.95 -29.65
CA CYS A 732 4.97 -12.54 -30.99
C CYS A 732 4.04 -13.76 -31.16
N SER A 733 3.84 -14.55 -30.09
CA SER A 733 2.94 -15.71 -30.02
C SER A 733 2.26 -15.84 -28.65
N ASP A 734 1.20 -16.65 -28.57
CA ASP A 734 0.53 -17.01 -27.32
C ASP A 734 1.44 -17.83 -26.37
N ALA A 735 2.23 -18.75 -26.91
CA ALA A 735 3.22 -19.52 -26.14
C ALA A 735 4.30 -18.60 -25.53
N THR A 736 4.80 -17.62 -26.28
CA THR A 736 5.74 -16.61 -25.76
C THR A 736 5.08 -15.75 -24.69
N ARG A 737 3.83 -15.32 -24.91
CA ARG A 737 3.04 -14.58 -23.91
C ARG A 737 2.94 -15.36 -22.61
N ASP A 738 2.54 -16.62 -22.66
CA ASP A 738 2.39 -17.49 -21.50
C ASP A 738 3.72 -17.72 -20.77
N SER A 739 4.81 -17.93 -21.51
CA SER A 739 6.18 -18.05 -20.97
C SER A 739 6.60 -16.79 -20.19
N ILE A 740 6.44 -15.61 -20.80
CA ILE A 740 6.76 -14.33 -20.16
C ILE A 740 5.96 -14.16 -18.86
N MET A 741 4.66 -14.44 -18.89
CA MET A 741 3.80 -14.31 -17.71
C MET A 741 4.18 -15.26 -16.58
N ILE A 742 4.52 -16.52 -16.89
CA ILE A 742 4.94 -17.50 -15.87
C ILE A 742 6.27 -17.07 -15.25
N LYS A 743 7.26 -16.68 -16.07
CA LYS A 743 8.56 -16.21 -15.58
C LYS A 743 8.44 -14.93 -14.75
N ALA A 744 7.66 -13.96 -15.20
CA ALA A 744 7.41 -12.72 -14.46
C ALA A 744 6.72 -12.99 -13.11
N ARG A 745 5.74 -13.90 -13.07
CA ARG A 745 5.10 -14.31 -11.81
C ARG A 745 6.10 -14.92 -10.85
N ASN A 746 6.94 -15.84 -11.34
CA ASN A 746 8.02 -16.43 -10.56
C ASN A 746 9.11 -15.42 -10.16
N LYS A 747 9.10 -14.19 -10.68
CA LYS A 747 9.95 -13.07 -10.23
C LYS A 747 9.17 -12.03 -9.41
N GLY A 748 7.94 -12.35 -8.99
CA GLY A 748 7.14 -11.47 -8.15
C GLY A 748 6.25 -10.47 -8.90
N LEU A 749 5.96 -10.66 -10.19
CA LEU A 749 5.09 -9.77 -10.98
C LEU A 749 3.88 -10.53 -11.54
N PHE A 750 2.68 -10.21 -11.07
CA PHE A 750 1.43 -10.82 -11.54
C PHE A 750 0.70 -9.92 -12.53
N MET A 751 0.56 -10.41 -13.77
CA MET A 751 -0.04 -9.68 -14.91
C MET A 751 -1.24 -10.45 -15.48
N GLY A 752 -2.05 -9.77 -16.27
CA GLY A 752 -3.17 -10.36 -16.99
C GLY A 752 -2.86 -10.70 -18.44
N SER A 753 -3.64 -11.62 -19.01
CA SER A 753 -3.60 -11.96 -20.43
C SER A 753 -4.95 -11.66 -21.08
N CYS A 754 -4.96 -11.21 -22.34
CA CYS A 754 -6.17 -10.98 -23.13
C CYS A 754 -5.94 -11.32 -24.60
N GLY A 755 -7.02 -11.35 -25.37
CA GLY A 755 -6.97 -11.75 -26.78
C GLY A 755 -6.28 -13.10 -26.94
N GLU A 756 -5.55 -13.23 -28.05
CA GLU A 756 -4.74 -14.41 -28.34
C GLU A 756 -3.38 -14.35 -27.63
N LYS A 757 -2.63 -13.26 -27.83
CA LYS A 757 -1.21 -13.13 -27.48
C LYS A 757 -0.83 -11.82 -26.76
N THR A 758 -1.81 -11.16 -26.14
CA THR A 758 -1.60 -9.86 -25.49
C THR A 758 -1.37 -10.03 -23.98
N ILE A 759 -0.43 -9.23 -23.45
CA ILE A 759 -0.21 -9.00 -22.00
C ILE A 759 -0.88 -7.67 -21.66
N ARG A 760 -1.64 -7.63 -20.56
CA ARG A 760 -2.38 -6.44 -20.13
C ARG A 760 -2.10 -6.08 -18.68
N PHE A 761 -2.22 -4.79 -18.41
CA PHE A 761 -1.96 -4.15 -17.13
C PHE A 761 -3.25 -3.49 -16.62
N ARG A 762 -3.67 -3.89 -15.43
CA ARG A 762 -4.86 -3.45 -14.69
C ARG A 762 -4.51 -3.23 -13.22
N PRO A 763 -3.61 -2.29 -12.89
CA PRO A 763 -3.28 -2.03 -11.50
C PRO A 763 -4.44 -1.36 -10.74
N ALA A 764 -4.30 -1.25 -9.42
CA ALA A 764 -5.19 -0.44 -8.60
C ALA A 764 -4.91 1.04 -8.81
N LEU A 765 -5.83 1.91 -8.39
CA LEU A 765 -5.70 3.37 -8.53
C LEU A 765 -4.58 3.95 -7.62
N VAL A 766 -4.14 3.18 -6.61
CA VAL A 766 -3.01 3.51 -5.73
C VAL A 766 -1.65 3.07 -6.31
N PHE A 767 -1.62 2.64 -7.56
CA PHE A 767 -0.39 2.31 -8.28
C PHE A 767 0.34 3.58 -8.68
N LYS A 768 1.66 3.58 -8.46
CA LYS A 768 2.52 4.77 -8.51
C LYS A 768 3.72 4.52 -9.41
N GLU A 769 4.40 5.59 -9.82
CA GLU A 769 5.60 5.51 -10.67
C GLU A 769 6.67 4.53 -10.17
N TYR A 770 6.95 4.44 -8.86
CA TYR A 770 7.94 3.46 -8.37
C TYR A 770 7.52 2.01 -8.62
N HIS A 771 6.22 1.71 -8.62
CA HIS A 771 5.71 0.39 -9.00
C HIS A 771 5.84 0.16 -10.51
N VAL A 772 5.72 1.22 -11.33
CA VAL A 772 6.01 1.15 -12.77
C VAL A 772 7.46 0.73 -12.98
N HIS A 773 8.41 1.35 -12.27
CA HIS A 773 9.82 0.98 -12.38
C HIS A 773 10.08 -0.47 -11.94
N GLN A 774 9.48 -0.90 -10.82
CA GLN A 774 9.56 -2.30 -10.38
C GLN A 774 9.05 -3.27 -11.46
N LEU A 775 7.88 -2.99 -12.04
CA LEU A 775 7.29 -3.77 -13.13
C LEU A 775 8.22 -3.85 -14.35
N LEU A 776 8.69 -2.70 -14.83
CA LEU A 776 9.49 -2.61 -16.05
C LEU A 776 10.85 -3.29 -15.89
N ASN A 777 11.47 -3.19 -14.71
CA ASN A 777 12.74 -3.86 -14.40
C ASN A 777 12.56 -5.39 -14.44
N ILE A 778 11.55 -5.92 -13.73
CA ILE A 778 11.26 -7.37 -13.74
C ILE A 778 10.95 -7.85 -15.17
N LEU A 779 10.14 -7.09 -15.92
CA LEU A 779 9.78 -7.46 -17.28
C LEU A 779 10.99 -7.44 -18.22
N ASN A 780 11.87 -6.43 -18.12
CA ASN A 780 13.12 -6.38 -18.87
C ASN A 780 14.01 -7.61 -18.60
N ASP A 781 14.17 -7.99 -17.33
CA ASP A 781 14.98 -9.16 -16.96
C ASP A 781 14.41 -10.45 -17.55
N VAL A 782 13.08 -10.62 -17.55
CA VAL A 782 12.41 -11.77 -18.16
C VAL A 782 12.57 -11.77 -19.69
N LEU A 783 12.51 -10.60 -20.33
CA LEU A 783 12.68 -10.46 -21.78
C LEU A 783 14.13 -10.72 -22.20
N ALA A 784 15.11 -10.33 -21.38
CA ALA A 784 16.53 -10.58 -21.64
C ALA A 784 16.86 -12.09 -21.71
N GLU A 785 16.12 -12.94 -20.98
CA GLU A 785 16.24 -14.40 -21.04
C GLU A 785 15.66 -15.03 -22.31
N HIS A 786 14.93 -14.27 -23.12
CA HIS A 786 14.36 -14.74 -24.40
C HIS A 786 15.20 -14.34 -25.61
N LYS A 787 16.37 -13.71 -25.39
CA LYS A 787 17.32 -13.35 -26.45
C LYS A 787 17.99 -14.53 -27.10
#